data_AF-A0A3P8Z808-F1
#
_entry.id   AF-A0A3P8Z808-F1
#
_cell.length_a   1.000
_cell.length_b   1.000
_cell.length_c   1.000
_cell.angle_alpha   90.00
_cell.angle_beta   90.00
_cell.angle_gamma   90.00
#
_symmetry.space_group_name_H-M   'P 1'
#
loop_
_entity.id
_entity.type
_entity.pdbx_description
1 polymer ?
#
loop_
_entity_poly.entity_id
_entity_poly.type
_entity_poly.pdbx_seq_one_letter_code
_entity_poly.pdbx_strand_id
1 'polypeptide(L)'
;MSNILLSAVGWDEGFAIPVANPENKELEAEALCKAREKETESEKHFKALADRETGRLRQEIAQLDKELDSLREKKNLQENNIFKATQKLDELKSQLNWDQQTLDTWLEESAHKDEDTMAIIKYAQQDESRIRVCLGFGLTRIYAFLIGLDKTAENFRQAHLERQELIGQWENTIEQMKKRDAEMQQCSMLLAQVNKEIRERNGDIKEKKTFLEREVENNKEYEKKISMADRQTAKLRQELQKQESNCVRLQDELESLKGTVDRTATDLETRRSQLANLKKDIQDKDNKVKGAKHQNAALEEKLLAVTEMTLSVEERAAQMEQLLKEEEQTIKDIDAQLHRHREALYRDSQELQSLRLKEKDSVAALASSRVALSNLDSRLSKLDQNTIKQKEIIYNQDFQIQLLERKMARLRGEVNTEEKQVLEEKARELAQSLEEKRRTANMLTMQLKNVQVDNCLCYHTVKEVERTGIEKSRLTAKIEEIHLFNDTSDKELNKLRLKKQDTMVENNITKLELRRLRDLLYNKADSVLSLERRRLQLQTAMGEREEEVQLHRDMLSRQVKISDQERQGLSAEVHERLSKIDKMRKRYEILTATMAAPEGEGERSQAYYVIKAAQEKEELQREGDDLDAKIRKTEKEIGALENTLHVVNGRNATYRKSFSKVTESSEEYQEKLKLEEQKRAVEEKYKYKRRQIRELQEDIQGMNNTLDTLLQEEAVDNEKTNETQSRILSVNKELVSQKEKLDRVTKQCSNLTKEIRSAKKANEETFEEKDIQLRELKNFNKNINKMLLDAMDEQSDLKMALHMYFLQANLTLPSPTTTPASRHSSKTNSARSSLRALDYTDSVA
;
A
#
# COMPACT_ATOMS: atom_id res chain seq x y z
N MET A 1 -12.33 18.49 -65.15
CA MET A 1 -11.26 17.96 -66.03
C MET A 1 -11.31 16.43 -66.24
N SER A 2 -12.33 15.70 -65.75
CA SER A 2 -12.43 14.24 -65.92
C SER A 2 -12.94 13.79 -67.31
N ASN A 3 -13.84 14.54 -67.95
CA ASN A 3 -14.46 14.13 -69.22
C ASN A 3 -13.58 14.28 -70.47
N ILE A 4 -12.43 14.97 -70.38
CA ILE A 4 -11.55 15.22 -71.54
C ILE A 4 -10.52 14.08 -71.70
N LEU A 5 -10.16 13.39 -70.61
CA LEU A 5 -9.23 12.26 -70.65
C LEU A 5 -9.90 10.95 -71.09
N LEU A 6 -11.20 10.78 -70.81
CA LEU A 6 -11.93 9.54 -71.14
C LEU A 6 -12.31 9.44 -72.63
N SER A 7 -12.44 10.56 -73.35
CA SER A 7 -12.72 10.56 -74.79
C SER A 7 -11.47 10.31 -75.65
N ALA A 8 -10.26 10.58 -75.11
CA ALA A 8 -9.00 10.40 -75.83
C ALA A 8 -8.54 8.93 -75.95
N VAL A 9 -9.20 8.00 -75.25
CA VAL A 9 -8.82 6.56 -75.20
C VAL A 9 -9.76 5.69 -76.07
N GLY A 10 -10.67 6.28 -76.85
CA GLY A 10 -11.53 5.52 -77.77
C GLY A 10 -12.56 4.63 -77.07
N TRP A 11 -13.04 5.04 -75.89
CA TRP A 11 -14.15 4.40 -75.20
C TRP A 11 -15.49 4.89 -75.77
N ASP A 12 -15.88 4.33 -76.92
CA ASP A 12 -17.25 4.46 -77.44
C ASP A 12 -18.23 3.61 -76.61
N GLU A 13 -19.48 4.06 -76.54
CA GLU A 13 -20.62 3.55 -75.74
C GLU A 13 -21.06 2.09 -76.04
N GLY A 14 -20.22 1.27 -76.67
CA GLY A 14 -20.50 -0.13 -77.02
C GLY A 14 -19.75 -1.20 -76.21
N PHE A 15 -18.82 -0.83 -75.31
CA PHE A 15 -18.08 -1.81 -74.51
C PHE A 15 -18.84 -2.18 -73.23
N ALA A 16 -19.58 -3.29 -73.28
CA ALA A 16 -20.14 -3.91 -72.09
C ALA A 16 -18.99 -4.40 -71.17
N ILE A 17 -18.98 -3.90 -69.93
CA ILE A 17 -18.14 -4.43 -68.85
C ILE A 17 -18.35 -5.95 -68.79
N PRO A 18 -17.30 -6.79 -68.74
CA PRO A 18 -17.48 -8.24 -68.66
C PRO A 18 -18.34 -8.56 -67.44
N VAL A 19 -19.56 -9.06 -67.68
CA VAL A 19 -20.39 -9.60 -66.59
C VAL A 19 -19.64 -10.83 -66.09
N ALA A 20 -19.20 -10.79 -64.83
CA ALA A 20 -18.48 -11.88 -64.18
C ALA A 20 -19.18 -13.22 -64.49
N ASN A 21 -18.41 -14.19 -65.00
CA ASN A 21 -18.88 -15.56 -65.19
C ASN A 21 -19.43 -16.10 -63.84
N PRO A 22 -20.33 -17.09 -63.82
CA PRO A 22 -20.93 -17.58 -62.58
C PRO A 22 -19.88 -18.01 -61.54
N GLU A 23 -18.76 -18.57 -61.99
CA GLU A 23 -17.63 -18.95 -61.12
C GLU A 23 -16.96 -17.74 -60.43
N ASN A 24 -16.76 -16.62 -61.13
CA ASN A 24 -16.21 -15.39 -60.53
C ASN A 24 -17.21 -14.74 -59.56
N LYS A 25 -18.52 -14.83 -59.83
CA LYS A 25 -19.54 -14.36 -58.88
C LYS A 25 -19.58 -15.21 -57.60
N GLU A 26 -19.38 -16.52 -57.72
CA GLU A 26 -19.24 -17.41 -56.56
C GLU A 26 -17.98 -17.11 -55.77
N LEU A 27 -16.84 -16.87 -56.44
CA LEU A 27 -15.59 -16.47 -55.79
C LEU A 27 -15.69 -15.10 -55.11
N GLU A 28 -16.36 -14.11 -55.72
CA GLU A 28 -16.62 -12.81 -55.11
C GLU A 28 -17.54 -12.95 -53.89
N ALA A 29 -18.59 -13.77 -53.97
CA ALA A 29 -19.48 -14.05 -52.85
C ALA A 29 -18.75 -14.77 -51.70
N GLU A 30 -17.89 -15.75 -52.02
CA GLU A 30 -17.07 -16.45 -51.03
C GLU A 30 -16.04 -15.52 -50.39
N ALA A 31 -15.42 -14.62 -51.16
CA ALA A 31 -14.51 -13.60 -50.64
C ALA A 31 -15.23 -12.61 -49.72
N LEU A 32 -16.45 -12.20 -50.06
CA LEU A 32 -17.28 -11.35 -49.22
C LEU A 32 -17.73 -12.06 -47.93
N CYS A 33 -18.10 -13.34 -48.00
CA CYS A 33 -18.40 -14.15 -46.83
C CYS A 33 -17.19 -14.26 -45.89
N LYS A 34 -16.00 -14.55 -46.42
CA LYS A 34 -14.76 -14.61 -45.63
C LYS A 34 -14.37 -13.25 -45.05
N ALA A 35 -14.60 -12.16 -45.77
CA ALA A 35 -14.39 -10.81 -45.26
C ALA A 35 -15.34 -10.50 -44.09
N ARG A 36 -16.63 -10.85 -44.24
CA ARG A 36 -17.62 -10.72 -43.17
C ARG A 36 -17.29 -11.58 -41.95
N GLU A 37 -16.85 -12.81 -42.14
CA GLU A 37 -16.43 -13.68 -41.04
C GLU A 37 -15.27 -13.04 -40.25
N LYS A 38 -14.24 -12.54 -40.95
CA LYS A 38 -13.14 -11.81 -40.32
C LYS A 38 -13.59 -10.53 -39.60
N GLU A 39 -14.54 -9.79 -40.18
CA GLU A 39 -15.16 -8.63 -39.52
C GLU A 39 -15.86 -9.05 -38.22
N THR A 40 -16.69 -10.11 -38.25
CA THR A 40 -17.36 -10.59 -37.03
C THR A 40 -16.38 -11.11 -35.97
N GLU A 41 -15.27 -11.73 -36.37
CA GLU A 41 -14.21 -12.14 -35.45
C GLU A 41 -13.53 -10.93 -34.82
N SER A 42 -13.25 -9.89 -35.61
CA SER A 42 -12.68 -8.64 -35.11
C SER A 42 -13.62 -7.92 -34.15
N GLU A 43 -14.93 -7.88 -34.43
CA GLU A 43 -15.96 -7.33 -33.54
C GLU A 43 -16.05 -8.10 -32.22
N LYS A 44 -16.03 -9.44 -32.28
CA LYS A 44 -16.00 -10.29 -31.08
C LYS A 44 -14.75 -10.01 -30.24
N HIS A 45 -13.60 -9.83 -30.89
CA HIS A 45 -12.35 -9.48 -30.20
C HIS A 45 -12.43 -8.10 -29.54
N PHE A 46 -12.94 -7.08 -30.23
CA PHE A 46 -13.14 -5.75 -29.68
C PHE A 46 -14.14 -5.74 -28.51
N LYS A 47 -15.23 -6.50 -28.62
CA LYS A 47 -16.19 -6.69 -27.54
C LYS A 47 -15.54 -7.33 -26.31
N ALA A 48 -14.73 -8.37 -26.49
CA ALA A 48 -14.01 -9.01 -25.39
C ALA A 48 -13.00 -8.07 -24.71
N LEU A 49 -12.33 -7.19 -25.46
CA LEU A 49 -11.48 -6.14 -24.91
C LEU A 49 -12.29 -5.11 -24.10
N ALA A 50 -13.41 -4.64 -24.64
CA ALA A 50 -14.30 -3.72 -23.94
C ALA A 50 -14.88 -4.34 -22.65
N ASP A 51 -15.26 -5.61 -22.66
CA ASP A 51 -15.75 -6.33 -21.49
C ASP A 51 -14.65 -6.48 -20.41
N ARG A 52 -13.39 -6.67 -20.82
CA ARG A 52 -12.25 -6.69 -19.89
C ARG A 52 -11.96 -5.33 -19.29
N GLU A 53 -11.92 -4.28 -20.11
CA GLU A 53 -11.69 -2.91 -19.62
C GLU A 53 -12.83 -2.44 -18.72
N THR A 54 -14.09 -2.73 -19.06
CA THR A 54 -15.22 -2.44 -18.18
C THR A 54 -15.16 -3.24 -16.89
N GLY A 55 -14.72 -4.51 -16.92
CA GLY A 55 -14.46 -5.31 -15.73
C GLY A 55 -13.37 -4.71 -14.82
N ARG A 56 -12.25 -4.27 -15.41
CA ARG A 56 -11.17 -3.58 -14.71
C ARG A 56 -11.65 -2.27 -14.10
N LEU A 57 -12.33 -1.42 -14.87
CA LEU A 57 -12.88 -0.15 -14.38
C LEU A 57 -13.88 -0.36 -13.24
N ARG A 58 -14.73 -1.40 -13.29
CA ARG A 58 -15.62 -1.75 -12.17
C ARG A 58 -14.85 -2.13 -10.91
N GLN A 59 -13.73 -2.83 -11.04
CA GLN A 59 -12.88 -3.17 -9.89
C GLN A 59 -12.19 -1.93 -9.31
N GLU A 60 -11.68 -1.03 -10.17
CA GLU A 60 -11.09 0.24 -9.74
C GLU A 60 -12.13 1.12 -9.04
N ILE A 61 -13.35 1.25 -9.59
CA ILE A 61 -14.46 1.97 -8.95
C ILE A 61 -14.79 1.36 -7.58
N ALA A 62 -14.92 0.04 -7.48
CA ALA A 62 -15.21 -0.63 -6.22
C ALA A 62 -14.09 -0.48 -5.17
N GLN A 63 -12.84 -0.36 -5.60
CA GLN A 63 -11.72 -0.04 -4.70
C GLN A 63 -11.79 1.41 -4.22
N LEU A 64 -12.05 2.36 -5.12
CA LEU A 64 -12.21 3.77 -4.78
C LEU A 64 -13.42 4.02 -3.86
N ASP A 65 -14.53 3.31 -4.04
CA ASP A 65 -15.69 3.39 -3.17
C ASP A 65 -15.36 2.94 -1.74
N LYS A 66 -14.61 1.83 -1.59
CA LYS A 66 -14.13 1.36 -0.27
C LYS A 66 -13.17 2.36 0.37
N GLU A 67 -12.30 2.98 -0.41
CA GLU A 67 -11.41 4.02 0.08
C GLU A 67 -12.20 5.25 0.54
N LEU A 68 -13.20 5.68 -0.22
CA LEU A 68 -14.11 6.76 0.14
C LEU A 68 -14.88 6.48 1.43
N ASP A 69 -15.39 5.26 1.61
CA ASP A 69 -16.05 4.84 2.85
C ASP A 69 -15.09 4.92 4.04
N SER A 70 -13.86 4.41 3.89
CA SER A 70 -12.83 4.49 4.94
C SER A 70 -12.46 5.95 5.27
N LEU A 71 -12.45 6.84 4.28
CA LEU A 71 -12.19 8.27 4.47
C LEU A 71 -13.37 8.97 5.14
N ARG A 72 -14.62 8.60 4.81
CA ARG A 72 -15.82 9.09 5.50
C ARG A 72 -15.82 8.69 6.97
N GLU A 73 -15.49 7.44 7.28
CA GLU A 73 -15.38 6.98 8.67
C GLU A 73 -14.30 7.74 9.45
N LYS A 74 -13.12 7.93 8.85
CA LYS A 74 -12.05 8.73 9.46
C LYS A 74 -12.45 10.18 9.67
N LYS A 75 -13.13 10.79 8.69
CA LYS A 75 -13.67 12.15 8.80
C LYS A 75 -14.66 12.24 9.97
N ASN A 76 -15.63 11.34 10.05
CA ASN A 76 -16.63 11.32 11.12
C ASN A 76 -15.97 11.16 12.50
N LEU A 77 -14.94 10.32 12.62
CA LEU A 77 -14.18 10.16 13.86
C LEU A 77 -13.46 11.46 14.25
N GLN A 78 -12.83 12.13 13.28
CA GLN A 78 -12.16 13.40 13.51
C GLN A 78 -13.14 14.52 13.87
N GLU A 79 -14.27 14.63 13.19
CA GLU A 79 -15.33 15.59 13.50
C GLU A 79 -15.88 15.37 14.93
N ASN A 80 -16.11 14.12 15.32
CA ASN A 80 -16.52 13.80 16.69
C ASN A 80 -15.45 14.17 17.74
N ASN A 81 -14.17 13.97 17.43
CA ASN A 81 -13.07 14.36 18.31
C ASN A 81 -12.95 15.88 18.42
N ILE A 82 -13.09 16.61 17.31
CA ILE A 82 -13.12 18.07 17.29
C ILE A 82 -14.30 18.55 18.13
N PHE A 83 -15.50 18.02 17.92
CA PHE A 83 -16.69 18.39 18.70
C PHE A 83 -16.47 18.19 20.21
N LYS A 84 -15.94 17.04 20.63
CA LYS A 84 -15.60 16.79 22.05
C LYS A 84 -14.53 17.75 22.58
N ALA A 85 -13.52 18.08 21.76
CA ALA A 85 -12.48 19.03 22.15
C ALA A 85 -13.02 20.46 22.26
N THR A 86 -13.89 20.88 21.34
CA THR A 86 -14.57 22.18 21.39
C THR A 86 -15.47 22.28 22.61
N GLN A 87 -16.25 21.23 22.92
CA GLN A 87 -17.08 21.19 24.13
C GLN A 87 -16.22 21.35 25.40
N LYS A 88 -15.12 20.60 25.52
CA LYS A 88 -14.19 20.75 26.65
C LYS A 88 -13.58 22.14 26.74
N LEU A 89 -13.27 22.75 25.60
CA LEU A 89 -12.72 24.10 25.53
C LEU A 89 -13.76 25.12 26.01
N ASP A 90 -15.03 24.96 25.64
CA ASP A 90 -16.11 25.82 26.10
C ASP A 90 -16.42 25.62 27.59
N GLU A 91 -16.37 24.38 28.09
CA GLU A 91 -16.44 24.07 29.53
C GLU A 91 -15.31 24.79 30.29
N LEU A 92 -14.06 24.68 29.82
CA LEU A 92 -12.91 25.37 30.43
C LEU A 92 -13.02 26.89 30.36
N LYS A 93 -13.54 27.46 29.26
CA LYS A 93 -13.81 28.90 29.16
C LYS A 93 -14.88 29.34 30.14
N SER A 94 -15.95 28.57 30.29
CA SER A 94 -17.02 28.88 31.24
C SER A 94 -16.49 28.82 32.68
N GLN A 95 -15.64 27.83 32.99
CA GLN A 95 -14.97 27.72 34.27
C GLN A 95 -14.03 28.90 34.52
N LEU A 96 -13.20 29.27 33.54
CA LEU A 96 -12.32 30.44 33.65
C LEU A 96 -13.11 31.73 33.86
N ASN A 97 -14.24 31.90 33.17
CA ASN A 97 -15.10 33.07 33.36
C ASN A 97 -15.73 33.09 34.76
N TRP A 98 -16.13 31.93 35.29
CA TRP A 98 -16.59 31.79 36.67
C TRP A 98 -15.48 32.10 37.67
N ASP A 99 -14.27 31.60 37.46
CA ASP A 99 -13.11 31.86 38.32
C ASP A 99 -12.76 33.35 38.31
N GLN A 100 -12.82 34.00 37.15
CA GLN A 100 -12.60 35.45 37.01
C GLN A 100 -13.67 36.25 37.74
N GLN A 101 -14.95 35.94 37.55
CA GLN A 101 -16.04 36.59 38.28
C GLN A 101 -15.92 36.37 39.78
N THR A 102 -15.56 35.17 40.22
CA THR A 102 -15.34 34.86 41.62
C THR A 102 -14.21 35.70 42.18
N LEU A 103 -13.09 35.83 41.45
CA LEU A 103 -11.97 36.67 41.85
C LEU A 103 -12.37 38.15 41.93
N ASP A 104 -13.08 38.68 40.94
CA ASP A 104 -13.52 40.07 40.91
C ASP A 104 -14.47 40.37 42.08
N THR A 105 -15.45 39.48 42.36
CA THR A 105 -16.32 39.61 43.55
C THR A 105 -15.53 39.53 44.86
N TRP A 106 -14.47 38.71 44.92
CA TRP A 106 -13.61 38.63 46.10
C TRP A 106 -12.80 39.92 46.31
N LEU A 107 -12.31 40.53 45.23
CA LEU A 107 -11.59 41.79 45.27
C LEU A 107 -12.52 42.95 45.67
N GLU A 108 -13.73 42.99 45.11
CA GLU A 108 -14.78 43.95 45.49
C GLU A 108 -15.18 43.78 46.96
N GLU A 109 -15.41 42.54 47.41
CA GLU A 109 -15.79 42.30 48.80
C GLU A 109 -14.64 42.54 49.77
N SER A 110 -13.39 42.33 49.36
CA SER A 110 -12.21 42.76 50.12
C SER A 110 -12.16 44.28 50.22
N ALA A 111 -12.40 45.00 49.12
CA ALA A 111 -12.43 46.47 49.11
C ALA A 111 -13.57 47.00 49.99
N HIS A 112 -14.77 46.40 49.92
CA HIS A 112 -15.89 46.74 50.79
C HIS A 112 -15.59 46.44 52.26
N LYS A 113 -14.91 45.33 52.58
CA LYS A 113 -14.46 45.06 53.95
C LYS A 113 -13.42 46.06 54.43
N ASP A 114 -12.53 46.53 53.57
CA ASP A 114 -11.58 47.60 53.89
C ASP A 114 -12.30 48.94 54.12
N GLU A 115 -13.33 49.26 53.33
CA GLU A 115 -14.21 50.43 53.53
C GLU A 115 -15.02 50.34 54.82
N ASP A 116 -15.64 49.18 55.09
CA ASP A 116 -16.42 48.91 56.29
C ASP A 116 -15.54 48.92 57.53
N THR A 117 -14.32 48.37 57.49
CA THR A 117 -13.38 48.46 58.61
C THR A 117 -12.95 49.90 58.84
N MET A 118 -12.70 50.69 57.79
CA MET A 118 -12.47 52.13 57.93
C MET A 118 -13.69 52.88 58.49
N ALA A 119 -14.90 52.52 58.08
CA ALA A 119 -16.15 53.07 58.62
C ALA A 119 -16.36 52.67 60.09
N ILE A 120 -16.08 51.41 60.46
CA ILE A 120 -16.13 50.92 61.84
C ILE A 120 -15.10 51.63 62.70
N ILE A 121 -13.88 51.86 62.22
CA ILE A 121 -12.87 52.63 62.96
C ILE A 121 -13.37 54.07 63.19
N LYS A 122 -13.97 54.69 62.16
CA LYS A 122 -14.55 56.04 62.24
C LYS A 122 -15.76 56.10 63.18
N TYR A 123 -16.64 55.11 63.13
CA TYR A 123 -17.82 55.02 64.00
C TYR A 123 -17.45 54.61 65.42
N ALA A 124 -16.46 53.75 65.65
CA ALA A 124 -15.94 53.45 66.98
C ALA A 124 -15.34 54.70 67.64
N GLN A 125 -14.65 55.55 66.89
CA GLN A 125 -14.19 56.87 67.34
C GLN A 125 -15.37 57.82 67.66
N GLN A 126 -16.47 57.74 66.90
CA GLN A 126 -17.68 58.53 67.15
C GLN A 126 -18.54 57.96 68.29
N ASP A 127 -18.54 56.65 68.51
CA ASP A 127 -19.31 55.96 69.54
C ASP A 127 -18.58 56.00 70.89
N GLU A 128 -17.25 56.06 70.93
CA GLU A 128 -16.53 56.54 72.13
C GLU A 128 -17.00 57.94 72.55
N SER A 129 -17.38 58.79 71.59
CA SER A 129 -17.88 60.14 71.86
C SER A 129 -19.39 60.20 72.20
N ARG A 130 -20.19 59.19 71.80
CA ARG A 130 -21.65 59.15 71.97
C ARG A 130 -22.16 58.18 73.05
N ILE A 131 -21.43 57.11 73.38
CA ILE A 131 -21.75 56.19 74.50
C ILE A 131 -21.71 56.89 75.87
N ARG A 132 -21.19 58.13 75.93
CA ARG A 132 -21.26 59.00 77.11
C ARG A 132 -22.68 59.57 77.38
N VAL A 133 -23.64 59.46 76.45
CA VAL A 133 -24.90 60.20 76.50
C VAL A 133 -26.08 59.30 76.06
N CYS A 134 -26.97 58.97 77.01
CA CYS A 134 -28.40 58.72 76.75
C CYS A 134 -28.89 57.38 76.16
N LEU A 135 -28.52 56.22 76.71
CA LEU A 135 -29.41 55.03 76.63
C LEU A 135 -30.37 54.99 77.82
N GLY A 136 -31.30 55.94 77.83
CA GLY A 136 -32.31 56.10 78.87
C GLY A 136 -33.72 56.20 78.30
N PHE A 137 -34.48 55.11 78.50
CA PHE A 137 -35.92 55.08 78.77
C PHE A 137 -36.88 55.38 77.59
N GLY A 138 -37.75 54.47 77.14
CA GLY A 138 -38.28 53.25 77.75
C GLY A 138 -39.80 53.30 77.75
N LEU A 139 -40.46 52.64 76.78
CA LEU A 139 -41.86 52.14 76.80
C LEU A 139 -42.36 51.68 75.41
N THR A 140 -41.48 51.56 74.41
CA THR A 140 -41.57 50.50 73.36
C THR A 140 -41.18 49.12 73.92
N ARG A 141 -41.01 49.03 75.24
CA ARG A 141 -40.26 48.01 75.98
C ARG A 141 -41.09 46.79 76.41
N ILE A 142 -42.40 46.77 76.19
CA ILE A 142 -43.25 45.60 76.54
C ILE A 142 -43.65 44.82 75.28
N TYR A 143 -44.03 45.50 74.19
CA TYR A 143 -44.27 44.85 72.90
C TYR A 143 -42.98 44.42 72.18
N ALA A 144 -41.90 45.23 72.25
CA ALA A 144 -40.59 44.81 71.76
C ALA A 144 -39.97 43.69 72.62
N PHE A 145 -40.46 43.44 73.85
CA PHE A 145 -39.96 42.34 74.68
C PHE A 145 -40.58 41.00 74.26
N LEU A 146 -41.88 40.96 73.92
CA LEU A 146 -42.53 39.73 73.42
C LEU A 146 -42.13 39.40 71.98
N ILE A 147 -42.18 40.37 71.06
CA ILE A 147 -41.68 40.18 69.68
C ILE A 147 -40.17 39.99 69.68
N GLY A 148 -39.45 40.65 70.60
CA GLY A 148 -38.03 40.46 70.82
C GLY A 148 -37.71 39.04 71.28
N LEU A 149 -38.49 38.46 72.20
CA LEU A 149 -38.28 37.08 72.65
C LEU A 149 -38.52 36.06 71.52
N ASP A 150 -39.63 36.14 70.78
CA ASP A 150 -39.87 35.23 69.65
C ASP A 150 -38.86 35.43 68.51
N LYS A 151 -38.50 36.67 68.19
CA LYS A 151 -37.48 36.96 67.19
C LYS A 151 -36.10 36.49 67.65
N THR A 152 -35.77 36.61 68.93
CA THR A 152 -34.52 36.06 69.46
C THR A 152 -34.52 34.54 69.40
N ALA A 153 -35.64 33.86 69.71
CA ALA A 153 -35.75 32.41 69.61
C ALA A 153 -35.60 31.93 68.15
N GLU A 154 -36.24 32.60 67.19
CA GLU A 154 -36.09 32.32 65.76
C GLU A 154 -34.64 32.54 65.30
N ASN A 155 -34.04 33.68 65.71
CA ASN A 155 -32.65 33.99 65.41
C ASN A 155 -31.68 32.98 66.06
N PHE A 156 -31.99 32.46 67.25
CA PHE A 156 -31.19 31.40 67.88
C PHE A 156 -31.30 30.08 67.12
N ARG A 157 -32.49 29.69 66.64
CA ARG A 157 -32.64 28.49 65.80
C ARG A 157 -31.89 28.67 64.47
N GLN A 158 -32.01 29.83 63.84
CA GLN A 158 -31.29 30.15 62.61
C GLN A 158 -29.77 30.13 62.82
N ALA A 159 -29.25 30.81 63.85
CA ALA A 159 -27.83 30.80 64.18
C ALA A 159 -27.32 29.40 64.56
N HIS A 160 -28.16 28.55 65.16
CA HIS A 160 -27.82 27.16 65.43
C HIS A 160 -27.71 26.32 64.15
N LEU A 161 -28.63 26.50 63.19
CA LEU A 161 -28.58 25.84 61.88
C LEU A 161 -27.35 26.30 61.09
N GLU A 162 -27.12 27.62 61.00
CA GLU A 162 -25.96 28.21 60.32
C GLU A 162 -24.64 27.72 60.96
N ARG A 163 -24.58 27.67 62.30
CA ARG A 163 -23.42 27.10 63.01
C ARG A 163 -23.23 25.62 62.69
N GLN A 164 -24.30 24.84 62.59
CA GLN A 164 -24.23 23.41 62.31
C GLN A 164 -23.79 23.15 60.85
N GLU A 165 -24.28 23.95 59.90
CA GLU A 165 -23.81 23.93 58.51
C GLU A 165 -22.34 24.32 58.41
N LEU A 166 -21.92 25.39 59.10
CA LEU A 166 -20.52 25.79 59.15
C LEU A 166 -19.65 24.69 59.73
N ILE A 167 -20.06 24.07 60.85
CA ILE A 167 -19.36 22.92 61.42
C ILE A 167 -19.27 21.78 60.41
N GLY A 168 -20.35 21.44 59.70
CA GLY A 168 -20.33 20.41 58.66
C GLY A 168 -19.37 20.72 57.50
N GLN A 169 -19.30 21.98 57.07
CA GLN A 169 -18.33 22.44 56.07
C GLN A 169 -16.89 22.34 56.59
N TRP A 170 -16.65 22.73 57.84
CA TRP A 170 -15.35 22.60 58.50
C TRP A 170 -14.94 21.14 58.67
N GLU A 171 -15.84 20.27 59.09
CA GLU A 171 -15.60 18.83 59.19
C GLU A 171 -15.25 18.23 57.83
N ASN A 172 -15.97 18.59 56.77
CA ASN A 172 -15.68 18.13 55.40
C ASN A 172 -14.32 18.61 54.90
N THR A 173 -13.96 19.88 55.13
CA THR A 173 -12.64 20.42 54.73
C THR A 173 -11.50 19.74 55.49
N ILE A 174 -11.67 19.46 56.79
CA ILE A 174 -10.70 18.68 57.58
C ILE A 174 -10.59 17.25 57.06
N GLU A 175 -11.70 16.61 56.70
CA GLU A 175 -11.71 15.25 56.14
C GLU A 175 -11.00 15.20 54.78
N GLN A 176 -11.22 16.19 53.92
CA GLN A 176 -10.50 16.32 52.65
C GLN A 176 -9.00 16.56 52.85
N MET A 177 -8.62 17.38 53.83
CA MET A 177 -7.21 17.60 54.18
C MET A 177 -6.55 16.30 54.64
N LYS A 178 -7.19 15.55 55.54
CA LYS A 178 -6.70 14.24 56.00
C LYS A 178 -6.55 13.24 54.86
N LYS A 179 -7.49 13.22 53.90
CA LYS A 179 -7.39 12.37 52.70
C LYS A 179 -6.19 12.75 51.84
N ARG A 180 -5.97 14.05 51.59
CA ARG A 180 -4.80 14.52 50.84
C ARG A 180 -3.48 14.23 51.55
N ASP A 181 -3.43 14.36 52.87
CA ASP A 181 -2.25 14.00 53.64
C ASP A 181 -1.94 12.50 53.55
N ALA A 182 -2.96 11.65 53.60
CA ALA A 182 -2.81 10.21 53.41
C ALA A 182 -2.33 9.86 51.98
N GLU A 183 -2.90 10.50 50.96
CA GLU A 183 -2.46 10.37 49.56
C GLU A 183 -1.01 10.83 49.38
N MET A 184 -0.62 11.94 50.01
CA MET A 184 0.75 12.45 49.98
C MET A 184 1.73 11.50 50.66
N GLN A 185 1.36 10.91 51.80
CA GLN A 185 2.15 9.88 52.46
C GLN A 185 2.30 8.63 51.58
N GLN A 186 1.23 8.20 50.91
CA GLN A 186 1.27 7.08 49.97
C GLN A 186 2.21 7.37 48.79
N CYS A 187 2.12 8.57 48.19
CA CYS A 187 3.04 9.00 47.14
C CYS A 187 4.50 9.03 47.61
N SER A 188 4.77 9.50 48.83
CA SER A 188 6.10 9.49 49.43
C SER A 188 6.65 8.07 49.62
N MET A 189 5.82 7.13 50.08
CA MET A 189 6.20 5.72 50.21
C MET A 189 6.51 5.08 48.85
N LEU A 190 5.67 5.34 47.83
CA LEU A 190 5.91 4.86 46.47
C LEU A 190 7.22 5.42 45.90
N LEU A 191 7.50 6.71 46.09
CA LEU A 191 8.77 7.33 45.69
C LEU A 191 9.96 6.69 46.42
N ALA A 192 9.85 6.41 47.71
CA ALA A 192 10.90 5.74 48.47
C ALA A 192 11.16 4.31 47.96
N GLN A 193 10.11 3.57 47.60
CA GLN A 193 10.22 2.23 47.04
C GLN A 193 10.87 2.25 45.65
N VAL A 194 10.42 3.12 44.75
CA VAL A 194 11.02 3.30 43.42
C VAL A 194 12.50 3.70 43.54
N ASN A 195 12.83 4.60 44.47
CA ASN A 195 14.22 4.99 44.72
C ASN A 195 15.07 3.82 45.24
N LYS A 196 14.50 2.91 46.04
CA LYS A 196 15.18 1.69 46.48
C LYS A 196 15.45 0.75 45.31
N GLU A 197 14.45 0.51 44.46
CA GLU A 197 14.60 -0.33 43.25
C GLU A 197 15.65 0.25 42.29
N ILE A 198 15.70 1.57 42.12
CA ILE A 198 16.73 2.24 41.32
C ILE A 198 18.13 1.98 41.90
N ARG A 199 18.30 2.01 43.24
CA ARG A 199 19.60 1.71 43.86
C ARG A 199 20.01 0.26 43.67
N GLU A 200 19.08 -0.68 43.82
CA GLU A 200 19.32 -2.12 43.58
C GLU A 200 19.72 -2.37 42.13
N ARG A 201 18.95 -1.85 41.17
CA ARG A 201 19.28 -1.91 39.72
C ARG A 201 20.64 -1.29 39.41
N ASN A 202 20.98 -0.16 40.03
CA ASN A 202 22.29 0.46 39.86
C ASN A 202 23.42 -0.37 40.49
N GLY A 203 23.15 -1.11 41.57
CA GLY A 203 24.05 -2.11 42.14
C GLY A 203 24.33 -3.22 41.14
N ASP A 204 23.28 -3.84 40.59
CA ASP A 204 23.39 -4.90 39.58
C ASP A 204 24.17 -4.42 38.35
N ILE A 205 23.90 -3.21 37.85
CA ILE A 205 24.61 -2.63 36.71
C ILE A 205 26.10 -2.48 37.02
N LYS A 206 26.46 -2.00 38.21
CA LYS A 206 27.87 -1.89 38.63
C LYS A 206 28.52 -3.27 38.70
N GLU A 207 27.86 -4.26 39.27
CA GLU A 207 28.39 -5.62 39.33
C GLU A 207 28.61 -6.20 37.93
N LYS A 208 27.63 -6.08 37.03
CA LYS A 208 27.76 -6.53 35.64
C LYS A 208 28.88 -5.80 34.90
N LYS A 209 29.07 -4.51 35.15
CA LYS A 209 30.18 -3.74 34.59
C LYS A 209 31.53 -4.27 35.09
N THR A 210 31.68 -4.49 36.40
CA THR A 210 32.93 -5.06 36.95
C THR A 210 33.17 -6.49 36.47
N PHE A 211 32.13 -7.28 36.26
CA PHE A 211 32.23 -8.62 35.69
C PHE A 211 32.73 -8.56 34.25
N LEU A 212 32.15 -7.68 33.42
CA LEU A 212 32.61 -7.48 32.05
C LEU A 212 34.08 -7.04 31.98
N GLU A 213 34.49 -6.11 32.85
CA GLU A 213 35.88 -5.65 32.93
C GLU A 213 36.83 -6.83 33.26
N ARG A 214 36.46 -7.70 34.21
CA ARG A 214 37.24 -8.92 34.52
C ARG A 214 37.28 -9.90 33.35
N GLU A 215 36.17 -10.13 32.67
CA GLU A 215 36.14 -11.02 31.51
C GLU A 215 36.96 -10.48 30.33
N VAL A 216 36.99 -9.16 30.13
CA VAL A 216 37.85 -8.52 29.13
C VAL A 216 39.33 -8.70 29.50
N GLU A 217 39.70 -8.57 30.78
CA GLU A 217 41.06 -8.83 31.25
C GLU A 217 41.45 -10.31 31.03
N ASN A 218 40.56 -11.24 31.39
CA ASN A 218 40.75 -12.67 31.16
C ASN A 218 40.95 -12.98 29.67
N ASN A 219 40.13 -12.40 28.79
CA ASN A 219 40.27 -12.58 27.34
C ASN A 219 41.63 -12.09 26.83
N LYS A 220 42.12 -10.94 27.31
CA LYS A 220 43.47 -10.45 26.99
C LYS A 220 44.56 -11.42 27.45
N GLU A 221 44.40 -12.07 28.61
CA GLU A 221 45.33 -13.09 29.06
C GLU A 221 45.30 -14.35 28.18
N TYR A 222 44.11 -14.79 27.76
CA TYR A 222 43.98 -15.91 26.84
C TYR A 222 44.58 -15.61 25.46
N GLU A 223 44.39 -14.40 24.93
CA GLU A 223 45.04 -13.97 23.68
C GLU A 223 46.57 -14.01 23.79
N LYS A 224 47.15 -13.61 24.93
CA LYS A 224 48.59 -13.75 25.18
C LYS A 224 49.02 -15.22 25.22
N LYS A 225 48.26 -16.09 25.89
CA LYS A 225 48.54 -17.55 25.94
C LYS A 225 48.46 -18.18 24.56
N ILE A 226 47.44 -17.85 23.75
CA ILE A 226 47.30 -18.30 22.37
C ILE A 226 48.50 -17.83 21.54
N SER A 227 48.87 -16.54 21.63
CA SER A 227 50.03 -16.00 20.93
C SER A 227 51.35 -16.72 21.29
N MET A 228 51.51 -17.14 22.55
CA MET A 228 52.66 -17.93 22.98
C MET A 228 52.63 -19.35 22.41
N ALA A 229 51.46 -20.01 22.44
CA ALA A 229 51.27 -21.34 21.89
C ALA A 229 51.47 -21.37 20.36
N ASP A 230 51.02 -20.33 19.64
CA ASP A 230 51.24 -20.18 18.20
C ASP A 230 52.72 -20.04 17.86
N ARG A 231 53.46 -19.23 18.64
CA ARG A 231 54.92 -19.11 18.51
C ARG A 231 55.62 -20.44 18.76
N GLN A 232 55.17 -21.22 19.75
CA GLN A 232 55.72 -22.55 20.02
C GLN A 232 55.41 -23.52 18.89
N THR A 233 54.18 -23.51 18.37
CA THR A 233 53.76 -24.35 17.24
C THR A 233 54.56 -24.01 15.98
N ALA A 234 54.80 -22.73 15.70
CA ALA A 234 55.64 -22.30 14.60
C ALA A 234 57.09 -22.81 14.73
N LYS A 235 57.67 -22.75 15.94
CA LYS A 235 59.00 -23.31 16.21
C LYS A 235 59.03 -24.83 16.00
N LEU A 236 58.04 -25.57 16.49
CA LEU A 236 57.96 -27.01 16.31
C LEU A 236 57.77 -27.41 14.84
N ARG A 237 56.99 -26.65 14.07
CA ARG A 237 56.85 -26.85 12.61
C ARG A 237 58.17 -26.63 11.87
N GLN A 238 58.92 -25.58 12.22
CA GLN A 238 60.25 -25.35 11.65
C GLN A 238 61.23 -26.47 12.01
N GLU A 239 61.18 -26.98 13.24
CA GLU A 239 62.03 -28.09 13.66
C GLU A 239 61.66 -29.38 12.91
N LEU A 240 60.37 -29.68 12.77
CA LEU A 240 59.90 -30.81 11.97
C LEU A 240 60.41 -30.72 10.53
N GLN A 241 60.31 -29.56 9.89
CA GLN A 241 60.80 -29.34 8.52
C GLN A 241 62.33 -29.55 8.41
N LYS A 242 63.10 -29.17 9.43
CA LYS A 242 64.55 -29.46 9.48
C LYS A 242 64.82 -30.95 9.63
N GLN A 243 64.04 -31.65 10.44
CA GLN A 243 64.20 -33.10 10.62
C GLN A 243 63.78 -33.88 9.36
N GLU A 244 62.73 -33.44 8.67
CA GLU A 244 62.32 -34.00 7.38
C GLU A 244 63.42 -33.82 6.32
N SER A 245 64.01 -32.62 6.21
CA SER A 245 65.12 -32.41 5.27
C SER A 245 66.38 -33.22 5.62
N ASN A 246 66.66 -33.43 6.91
CA ASN A 246 67.70 -34.36 7.35
C ASN A 246 67.38 -35.81 6.98
N CYS A 247 66.13 -36.27 7.13
CA CYS A 247 65.72 -37.62 6.75
C CYS A 247 65.89 -37.85 5.25
N VAL A 248 65.48 -36.88 4.41
CA VAL A 248 65.69 -36.95 2.96
C VAL A 248 67.19 -37.03 2.63
N ARG A 249 68.03 -36.20 3.25
CA ARG A 249 69.49 -36.26 3.05
C ARG A 249 70.06 -37.64 3.42
N LEU A 250 69.65 -38.20 4.56
CA LEU A 250 70.10 -39.53 4.98
C LEU A 250 69.59 -40.64 4.06
N GLN A 251 68.39 -40.49 3.49
CA GLN A 251 67.85 -41.41 2.51
C GLN A 251 68.66 -41.38 1.20
N ASP A 252 69.03 -40.18 0.73
CA ASP A 252 69.90 -40.02 -0.44
C ASP A 252 71.29 -40.62 -0.19
N GLU A 253 71.86 -40.43 1.00
CA GLU A 253 73.12 -41.06 1.42
C GLU A 253 72.99 -42.59 1.42
N LEU A 254 71.90 -43.15 1.95
CA LEU A 254 71.66 -44.59 1.96
C LEU A 254 71.51 -45.15 0.55
N GLU A 255 70.78 -44.48 -0.34
CA GLU A 255 70.63 -44.91 -1.74
C GLU A 255 71.98 -44.86 -2.47
N SER A 256 72.81 -43.85 -2.18
CA SER A 256 74.17 -43.78 -2.72
C SER A 256 75.05 -44.95 -2.25
N LEU A 257 74.97 -45.31 -0.97
CA LEU A 257 75.69 -46.44 -0.38
C LEU A 257 75.17 -47.78 -0.91
N LYS A 258 73.86 -47.91 -1.11
CA LYS A 258 73.27 -49.08 -1.75
C LYS A 258 73.79 -49.25 -3.18
N GLY A 259 73.86 -48.15 -3.94
CA GLY A 259 74.46 -48.13 -5.27
C GLY A 259 75.96 -48.48 -5.28
N THR A 260 76.73 -48.16 -4.22
CA THR A 260 78.13 -48.63 -4.12
C THR A 260 78.20 -50.11 -3.75
N VAL A 261 77.35 -50.59 -2.84
CA VAL A 261 77.27 -52.00 -2.47
C VAL A 261 76.90 -52.86 -3.68
N ASP A 262 75.87 -52.49 -4.45
CA ASP A 262 75.44 -53.22 -5.64
C ASP A 262 76.56 -53.28 -6.71
N ARG A 263 77.30 -52.18 -6.92
CA ARG A 263 78.48 -52.16 -7.78
C ARG A 263 79.58 -53.11 -7.27
N THR A 264 79.90 -53.07 -5.97
CA THR A 264 80.92 -53.97 -5.41
C THR A 264 80.49 -55.44 -5.44
N ALA A 265 79.19 -55.73 -5.28
CA ALA A 265 78.65 -57.07 -5.38
C ALA A 265 78.72 -57.60 -6.82
N THR A 266 78.36 -56.78 -7.81
CA THR A 266 78.51 -57.13 -9.23
C THR A 266 79.99 -57.33 -9.59
N ASP A 267 80.89 -56.45 -9.16
CA ASP A 267 82.33 -56.63 -9.33
C ASP A 267 82.82 -57.94 -8.69
N LEU A 268 82.39 -58.26 -7.47
CA LEU A 268 82.76 -59.51 -6.80
C LEU A 268 82.25 -60.73 -7.56
N GLU A 269 81.05 -60.69 -8.11
CA GLU A 269 80.50 -61.78 -8.92
C GLU A 269 81.27 -61.95 -10.24
N THR A 270 81.67 -60.85 -10.89
CA THR A 270 82.57 -60.93 -12.06
C THR A 270 83.92 -61.55 -11.67
N ARG A 271 84.50 -61.18 -10.52
CA ARG A 271 85.74 -61.80 -10.02
C ARG A 271 85.57 -63.28 -9.67
N ARG A 272 84.45 -63.67 -9.08
CA ARG A 272 84.12 -65.08 -8.83
C ARG A 272 84.03 -65.88 -10.13
N SER A 273 83.40 -65.32 -11.16
CA SER A 273 83.32 -65.96 -12.48
C SER A 273 84.71 -66.12 -13.11
N GLN A 274 85.59 -65.13 -12.98
CA GLN A 274 87.00 -65.20 -13.42
C GLN A 274 87.77 -66.29 -12.67
N LEU A 275 87.61 -66.37 -11.34
CA LEU A 275 88.24 -67.41 -10.52
C LEU A 275 87.73 -68.81 -10.85
N ALA A 276 86.44 -68.96 -11.15
CA ALA A 276 85.87 -70.24 -11.58
C ALA A 276 86.48 -70.69 -12.92
N ASN A 277 86.63 -69.78 -13.88
CA ASN A 277 87.31 -70.05 -15.15
C ASN A 277 88.77 -70.45 -14.95
N LEU A 278 89.52 -69.73 -14.12
CA LEU A 278 90.92 -70.08 -13.81
C LEU A 278 91.04 -71.43 -13.09
N LYS A 279 90.12 -71.77 -12.18
CA LYS A 279 90.08 -73.09 -11.54
C LYS A 279 89.84 -74.20 -12.57
N LYS A 280 88.94 -73.99 -13.54
CA LYS A 280 88.71 -74.92 -14.64
C LYS A 280 89.98 -75.12 -15.47
N ASP A 281 90.67 -74.04 -15.83
CA ASP A 281 91.93 -74.10 -16.58
C ASP A 281 93.01 -74.89 -15.81
N ILE A 282 93.14 -74.67 -14.49
CA ILE A 282 94.07 -75.43 -13.64
C ILE A 282 93.73 -76.92 -13.65
N GLN A 283 92.44 -77.27 -13.54
CA GLN A 283 92.01 -78.66 -13.55
C GLN A 283 92.27 -79.33 -14.90
N ASP A 284 92.05 -78.64 -16.01
CA ASP A 284 92.38 -79.12 -17.36
C ASP A 284 93.89 -79.35 -17.53
N LYS A 285 94.73 -78.51 -16.91
CA LYS A 285 96.20 -78.69 -16.89
C LYS A 285 96.63 -79.88 -16.03
N ASP A 286 96.03 -80.07 -14.85
CA ASP A 286 96.33 -81.20 -13.96
C ASP A 286 95.97 -82.55 -14.60
N ASN A 287 94.83 -82.61 -15.30
CA ASN A 287 94.42 -83.78 -16.07
C ASN A 287 95.45 -84.14 -17.16
N LYS A 288 96.04 -83.15 -17.84
CA LYS A 288 97.11 -83.38 -18.84
C LYS A 288 98.38 -83.97 -18.21
N VAL A 289 98.77 -83.51 -17.03
CA VAL A 289 99.95 -84.02 -16.31
C VAL A 289 99.74 -85.47 -15.86
N LYS A 290 98.56 -85.78 -15.32
CA LYS A 290 98.19 -87.15 -14.91
C LYS A 290 98.25 -88.14 -16.09
N GLY A 291 97.80 -87.71 -17.27
CA GLY A 291 97.91 -88.49 -18.51
C GLY A 291 99.37 -88.82 -18.88
N ALA A 292 100.28 -87.83 -18.78
CA ALA A 292 101.70 -88.05 -19.08
C ALA A 292 102.38 -89.01 -18.09
N LYS A 293 102.04 -88.93 -16.79
CA LYS A 293 102.61 -89.81 -15.76
C LYS A 293 102.27 -91.29 -15.97
N HIS A 294 101.05 -91.59 -16.42
CA HIS A 294 100.64 -92.97 -16.70
C HIS A 294 101.43 -93.61 -17.85
N GLN A 295 101.85 -92.82 -18.84
CA GLN A 295 102.63 -93.32 -19.97
C GLN A 295 104.06 -93.72 -19.56
N ASN A 296 104.68 -93.03 -18.60
CA ASN A 296 106.02 -93.34 -18.12
C ASN A 296 106.08 -94.64 -17.29
N ALA A 297 105.11 -94.85 -16.39
CA ALA A 297 105.07 -96.06 -15.55
C ALA A 297 105.00 -97.36 -16.38
N ALA A 298 104.28 -97.34 -17.51
CA ALA A 298 104.16 -98.49 -18.41
C ALA A 298 105.46 -98.87 -19.14
N LEU A 299 106.48 -98.00 -19.15
CA LEU A 299 107.79 -98.27 -19.76
C LEU A 299 108.78 -98.90 -18.78
N GLU A 300 108.72 -98.53 -17.49
CA GLU A 300 109.61 -99.06 -16.44
C GLU A 300 109.31 -100.53 -16.12
N GLU A 301 108.03 -100.92 -16.13
CA GLU A 301 107.59 -102.29 -15.84
C GLU A 301 108.06 -103.31 -16.90
N LYS A 302 108.33 -102.86 -18.13
CA LYS A 302 108.86 -103.72 -19.21
C LYS A 302 110.36 -104.01 -19.07
N LEU A 303 111.10 -103.21 -18.31
CA LEU A 303 112.56 -103.29 -18.19
C LEU A 303 112.99 -104.26 -17.07
N LEU A 304 112.18 -104.36 -16.01
CA LEU A 304 112.43 -105.25 -14.87
C LEU A 304 112.19 -106.74 -15.18
N ALA A 305 111.27 -107.06 -16.08
CA ALA A 305 110.97 -108.46 -16.45
C ALA A 305 112.11 -109.18 -17.20
N VAL A 306 113.11 -108.46 -17.73
CA VAL A 306 114.20 -109.01 -18.54
C VAL A 306 115.43 -109.39 -17.71
N THR A 307 115.58 -108.86 -16.49
CA THR A 307 116.83 -108.95 -15.71
C THR A 307 116.90 -110.10 -14.70
N GLU A 308 115.79 -110.74 -14.34
CA GLU A 308 115.76 -111.70 -13.21
C GLU A 308 115.85 -113.19 -13.60
N MET A 309 115.95 -113.57 -14.89
CA MET A 309 115.80 -114.97 -15.34
C MET A 309 117.10 -115.81 -15.59
N THR A 310 118.29 -115.48 -15.08
CA THR A 310 119.50 -116.32 -15.38
C THR A 310 120.50 -116.51 -14.23
N LEU A 311 120.49 -117.68 -13.57
CA LEU A 311 121.59 -118.20 -12.71
C LEU A 311 121.70 -119.75 -12.76
N SER A 312 122.93 -120.29 -12.60
CA SER A 312 123.30 -121.69 -12.29
C SER A 312 124.41 -121.72 -11.21
N VAL A 313 124.59 -122.86 -10.51
CA VAL A 313 124.76 -122.94 -9.04
C VAL A 313 126.18 -123.22 -8.48
N GLU A 314 127.13 -123.82 -9.20
CA GLU A 314 128.23 -124.52 -8.48
C GLU A 314 129.54 -123.76 -8.21
N GLU A 315 129.89 -122.72 -8.95
CA GLU A 315 131.15 -121.98 -8.65
C GLU A 315 130.96 -120.88 -7.58
N ARG A 316 129.70 -120.62 -7.21
CA ARG A 316 129.28 -119.71 -6.11
C ARG A 316 129.73 -120.19 -4.72
N ALA A 317 130.10 -121.45 -4.56
CA ALA A 317 130.34 -122.03 -3.23
C ALA A 317 131.71 -121.64 -2.64
N ALA A 318 132.77 -121.59 -3.44
CA ALA A 318 134.13 -121.45 -2.92
C ALA A 318 134.51 -120.00 -2.52
N GLN A 319 133.97 -119.00 -3.21
CA GLN A 319 134.21 -117.58 -2.86
C GLN A 319 133.35 -117.11 -1.69
N MET A 320 132.19 -117.75 -1.47
CA MET A 320 131.28 -117.42 -0.37
C MET A 320 131.86 -117.83 0.99
N GLU A 321 132.68 -118.88 1.05
CA GLU A 321 133.20 -119.43 2.31
C GLU A 321 134.29 -118.54 2.95
N GLN A 322 135.00 -117.77 2.13
CA GLN A 322 136.01 -116.83 2.60
C GLN A 322 135.39 -115.48 3.03
N LEU A 323 134.38 -115.00 2.29
CA LEU A 323 133.53 -113.89 2.74
C LEU A 323 132.74 -114.25 4.00
N LEU A 324 132.31 -115.50 4.17
CA LEU A 324 131.61 -115.96 5.37
C LEU A 324 132.44 -115.78 6.64
N LYS A 325 133.75 -115.99 6.63
CA LYS A 325 134.58 -115.81 7.83
C LYS A 325 134.76 -114.35 8.23
N GLU A 326 134.87 -113.45 7.25
CA GLU A 326 134.97 -112.01 7.51
C GLU A 326 133.60 -111.45 7.94
N GLU A 327 132.52 -111.91 7.31
CA GLU A 327 131.14 -111.62 7.74
C GLU A 327 130.81 -112.28 9.10
N GLU A 328 131.35 -113.43 9.46
CA GLU A 328 131.16 -114.03 10.79
C GLU A 328 131.76 -113.16 11.92
N GLN A 329 132.82 -112.40 11.62
CA GLN A 329 133.42 -111.46 12.56
C GLN A 329 132.56 -110.20 12.70
N THR A 330 132.06 -109.63 11.59
CA THR A 330 131.14 -108.48 11.61
C THR A 330 129.78 -108.86 12.22
N ILE A 331 129.29 -110.07 11.96
CA ILE A 331 128.09 -110.66 12.57
C ILE A 331 128.29 -110.80 14.07
N LYS A 332 129.46 -111.19 14.59
CA LYS A 332 129.69 -111.27 16.05
C LYS A 332 129.62 -109.89 16.73
N ASP A 333 130.13 -108.84 16.09
CA ASP A 333 130.06 -107.48 16.62
C ASP A 333 128.64 -106.90 16.52
N ILE A 334 127.95 -107.18 15.41
CA ILE A 334 126.51 -106.85 15.25
C ILE A 334 125.68 -107.66 16.24
N ASP A 335 125.98 -108.94 16.50
CA ASP A 335 125.31 -109.81 17.47
C ASP A 335 125.56 -109.32 18.89
N ALA A 336 126.71 -108.74 19.20
CA ALA A 336 126.96 -108.09 20.50
C ALA A 336 126.11 -106.81 20.66
N GLN A 337 125.93 -106.02 19.60
CA GLN A 337 125.03 -104.86 19.59
C GLN A 337 123.55 -105.30 19.62
N LEU A 338 123.19 -106.34 18.87
CA LEU A 338 121.87 -106.98 18.87
C LEU A 338 121.58 -107.62 20.22
N HIS A 339 122.57 -108.18 20.92
CA HIS A 339 122.41 -108.68 22.28
C HIS A 339 122.14 -107.54 23.25
N ARG A 340 122.87 -106.43 23.19
CA ARG A 340 122.59 -105.24 24.02
C ARG A 340 121.20 -104.66 23.72
N HIS A 341 120.81 -104.58 22.45
CA HIS A 341 119.49 -104.13 22.05
C HIS A 341 118.39 -105.13 22.42
N ARG A 342 118.63 -106.44 22.32
CA ARG A 342 117.70 -107.50 22.78
C ARG A 342 117.58 -107.51 24.29
N GLU A 343 118.64 -107.25 25.04
CA GLU A 343 118.61 -107.08 26.51
C GLU A 343 117.88 -105.80 26.92
N ALA A 344 118.02 -104.71 26.16
CA ALA A 344 117.23 -103.49 26.35
C ALA A 344 115.76 -103.74 26.00
N LEU A 345 115.46 -104.36 24.85
CA LEU A 345 114.11 -104.77 24.46
C LEU A 345 113.51 -105.76 25.44
N TYR A 346 114.30 -106.68 26.00
CA TYR A 346 113.84 -107.64 27.00
C TYR A 346 113.56 -106.94 28.34
N ARG A 347 114.40 -105.99 28.76
CA ARG A 347 114.12 -105.13 29.92
C ARG A 347 112.86 -104.29 29.70
N ASP A 348 112.75 -103.61 28.56
CA ASP A 348 111.58 -102.80 28.20
C ASP A 348 110.32 -103.67 28.04
N SER A 349 110.45 -104.90 27.52
CA SER A 349 109.33 -105.84 27.40
C SER A 349 108.96 -106.45 28.75
N GLN A 350 109.91 -106.67 29.66
CA GLN A 350 109.65 -107.02 31.06
C GLN A 350 109.01 -105.86 31.82
N GLU A 351 109.45 -104.62 31.60
CA GLU A 351 108.84 -103.41 32.16
C GLU A 351 107.43 -103.21 31.60
N LEU A 352 107.22 -103.38 30.29
CA LEU A 352 105.91 -103.33 29.64
C LEU A 352 105.01 -104.47 30.11
N GLN A 353 105.53 -105.68 30.35
CA GLN A 353 104.77 -106.77 30.97
C GLN A 353 104.45 -106.46 32.44
N SER A 354 105.37 -105.85 33.19
CA SER A 354 105.13 -105.41 34.56
C SER A 354 104.08 -104.29 34.62
N LEU A 355 104.08 -103.38 33.64
CA LEU A 355 103.09 -102.31 33.49
C LEU A 355 101.76 -102.85 33.00
N ARG A 356 101.73 -103.86 32.11
CA ARG A 356 100.51 -104.58 31.72
C ARG A 356 99.95 -105.43 32.85
N LEU A 357 100.80 -105.99 33.71
CA LEU A 357 100.36 -106.66 34.95
C LEU A 357 99.79 -105.62 35.91
N LYS A 358 100.46 -104.48 36.14
CA LYS A 358 99.91 -103.37 36.93
C LYS A 358 98.63 -102.79 36.35
N GLU A 359 98.50 -102.73 35.02
CA GLU A 359 97.29 -102.33 34.32
C GLU A 359 96.19 -103.37 34.52
N LYS A 360 96.48 -104.67 34.38
CA LYS A 360 95.53 -105.75 34.68
C LYS A 360 95.13 -105.75 36.16
N ASP A 361 96.05 -105.49 37.08
CA ASP A 361 95.79 -105.37 38.51
C ASP A 361 94.96 -104.12 38.81
N SER A 362 95.21 -103.01 38.11
CA SER A 362 94.41 -101.79 38.21
C SER A 362 93.03 -101.96 37.59
N VAL A 363 92.91 -102.69 36.47
CA VAL A 363 91.63 -103.03 35.82
C VAL A 363 90.86 -104.05 36.67
N ALA A 364 91.54 -104.99 37.31
CA ALA A 364 90.95 -105.89 38.29
C ALA A 364 90.54 -105.15 39.57
N ALA A 365 91.32 -104.15 40.01
CA ALA A 365 90.98 -103.26 41.11
C ALA A 365 89.82 -102.31 40.75
N LEU A 366 89.71 -101.88 39.49
CA LEU A 366 88.58 -101.11 38.96
C LEU A 366 87.35 -102.00 38.79
N ALA A 367 87.50 -103.26 38.37
CA ALA A 367 86.41 -104.22 38.28
C ALA A 367 85.92 -104.61 39.67
N SER A 368 86.83 -104.84 40.63
CA SER A 368 86.48 -105.09 42.03
C SER A 368 85.91 -103.84 42.71
N SER A 369 86.40 -102.63 42.38
CA SER A 369 85.82 -101.36 42.82
C SER A 369 84.48 -101.09 42.14
N ARG A 370 84.26 -101.55 40.91
CA ARG A 370 82.97 -101.46 40.19
C ARG A 370 81.96 -102.47 40.72
N VAL A 371 82.41 -103.65 41.13
CA VAL A 371 81.60 -104.62 41.89
C VAL A 371 81.35 -104.11 43.31
N ALA A 372 82.31 -103.45 43.95
CA ALA A 372 82.12 -102.78 45.25
C ALA A 372 81.15 -101.60 45.12
N LEU A 373 81.23 -100.83 44.03
CA LEU A 373 80.28 -99.77 43.70
C LEU A 373 78.91 -100.35 43.39
N SER A 374 78.79 -101.42 42.59
CA SER A 374 77.51 -102.09 42.34
C SER A 374 76.93 -102.73 43.60
N ASN A 375 77.78 -103.26 44.49
CA ASN A 375 77.36 -103.74 45.81
C ASN A 375 76.94 -102.59 46.72
N LEU A 376 77.68 -101.47 46.73
CA LEU A 376 77.31 -100.25 47.44
C LEU A 376 76.05 -99.62 46.87
N ASP A 377 75.81 -99.72 45.57
CA ASP A 377 74.64 -99.20 44.85
C ASP A 377 73.44 -100.11 45.07
N SER A 378 73.64 -101.43 45.15
CA SER A 378 72.62 -102.37 45.64
C SER A 378 72.32 -102.16 47.12
N ARG A 379 73.32 -101.72 47.91
CA ARG A 379 73.19 -101.36 49.33
C ARG A 379 72.52 -99.99 49.47
N LEU A 380 72.76 -99.07 48.55
CA LEU A 380 72.10 -97.77 48.41
C LEU A 380 70.65 -98.00 48.00
N SER A 381 70.36 -98.79 46.98
CA SER A 381 69.01 -99.21 46.61
C SER A 381 68.29 -99.97 47.74
N LYS A 382 68.98 -100.81 48.52
CA LYS A 382 68.41 -101.42 49.73
C LYS A 382 68.20 -100.40 50.84
N LEU A 383 69.09 -99.42 51.01
CA LEU A 383 68.93 -98.29 51.93
C LEU A 383 67.85 -97.31 51.44
N ASP A 384 67.60 -97.23 50.15
CA ASP A 384 66.57 -96.42 49.50
C ASP A 384 65.22 -97.11 49.64
N GLN A 385 65.15 -98.42 49.42
CA GLN A 385 63.98 -99.22 49.75
C GLN A 385 63.74 -99.26 51.26
N ASN A 386 64.79 -99.31 52.08
CA ASN A 386 64.66 -99.20 53.52
C ASN A 386 64.29 -97.79 53.95
N THR A 387 64.72 -96.73 53.25
CA THR A 387 64.25 -95.36 53.53
C THR A 387 62.85 -95.15 53.00
N ILE A 388 62.39 -95.84 51.96
CA ILE A 388 60.99 -95.84 51.53
C ILE A 388 60.14 -96.62 52.54
N LYS A 389 60.57 -97.80 52.99
CA LYS A 389 59.91 -98.55 54.08
C LYS A 389 59.98 -97.81 55.41
N GLN A 390 61.09 -97.14 55.70
CA GLN A 390 61.21 -96.24 56.85
C GLN A 390 60.36 -95.00 56.63
N LYS A 391 60.17 -94.48 55.41
CA LYS A 391 59.20 -93.42 55.13
C LYS A 391 57.77 -93.91 55.29
N GLU A 392 57.43 -95.14 54.96
CA GLU A 392 56.11 -95.75 55.22
C GLU A 392 55.90 -96.02 56.72
N ILE A 393 56.94 -96.50 57.42
CA ILE A 393 56.95 -96.64 58.88
C ILE A 393 56.89 -95.25 59.53
N ILE A 394 57.58 -94.25 59.01
CA ILE A 394 57.54 -92.85 59.44
C ILE A 394 56.18 -92.28 59.12
N TYR A 395 55.53 -92.57 57.99
CA TYR A 395 54.16 -92.11 57.70
C TYR A 395 53.14 -92.76 58.63
N ASN A 396 53.30 -94.06 58.94
CA ASN A 396 52.45 -94.75 59.91
C ASN A 396 52.72 -94.31 61.35
N GLN A 397 53.99 -94.06 61.70
CA GLN A 397 54.40 -93.49 62.97
C GLN A 397 54.01 -92.02 63.06
N ASP A 398 54.03 -91.24 61.97
CA ASP A 398 53.59 -89.84 61.85
C ASP A 398 52.08 -89.76 61.96
N PHE A 399 51.34 -90.75 61.46
CA PHE A 399 49.91 -90.84 61.71
C PHE A 399 49.61 -91.14 63.19
N GLN A 400 50.38 -92.04 63.82
CA GLN A 400 50.27 -92.30 65.27
C GLN A 400 50.80 -91.14 66.12
N ILE A 401 51.85 -90.45 65.67
CA ILE A 401 52.46 -89.27 66.26
C ILE A 401 51.49 -88.11 66.11
N GLN A 402 50.83 -87.86 64.98
CA GLN A 402 49.77 -86.84 64.86
C GLN A 402 48.57 -87.11 65.77
N LEU A 403 48.22 -88.38 66.01
CA LEU A 403 47.21 -88.79 66.99
C LEU A 403 47.67 -88.54 68.43
N LEU A 404 48.95 -88.80 68.73
CA LEU A 404 49.58 -88.53 70.04
C LEU A 404 49.94 -87.05 70.24
N GLU A 405 50.22 -86.29 69.18
CA GLU A 405 50.51 -84.86 69.12
C GLU A 405 49.22 -84.06 69.21
N ARG A 406 48.09 -84.51 68.66
CA ARG A 406 46.77 -83.93 69.00
C ARG A 406 46.35 -84.20 70.45
N LYS A 407 46.96 -85.20 71.10
CA LYS A 407 46.80 -85.54 72.52
C LYS A 407 47.82 -84.79 73.41
N MET A 408 49.04 -84.56 72.93
CA MET A 408 50.13 -83.84 73.61
C MET A 408 50.09 -82.33 73.42
N ALA A 409 49.65 -81.81 72.26
CA ALA A 409 49.41 -80.39 72.01
C ALA A 409 48.21 -79.84 72.82
N ARG A 410 47.35 -80.72 73.35
CA ARG A 410 46.38 -80.37 74.40
C ARG A 410 46.96 -80.40 75.82
N LEU A 411 48.17 -80.95 76.02
CA LEU A 411 48.80 -81.15 77.33
C LEU A 411 50.12 -80.39 77.55
N ARG A 412 50.80 -79.86 76.51
CA ARG A 412 52.14 -79.23 76.63
C ARG A 412 52.39 -78.12 75.60
N GLY A 413 52.07 -76.87 75.91
CA GLY A 413 52.36 -75.73 75.03
C GLY A 413 53.86 -75.57 74.65
N GLU A 414 54.10 -75.34 73.35
CA GLU A 414 55.27 -74.75 72.63
C GLU A 414 56.67 -75.45 72.72
N VAL A 415 57.27 -75.98 71.64
CA VAL A 415 58.07 -75.43 70.48
C VAL A 415 59.60 -75.27 70.72
N ASN A 416 60.45 -75.73 69.77
CA ASN A 416 61.91 -75.48 69.63
C ASN A 416 62.18 -74.13 68.91
N THR A 417 63.10 -73.32 69.44
CA THR A 417 63.18 -71.86 69.17
C THR A 417 64.06 -71.40 68.00
N GLU A 418 65.03 -72.17 67.50
CA GLU A 418 65.97 -71.67 66.45
C GLU A 418 65.45 -71.92 65.02
N GLU A 419 64.84 -73.08 64.75
CA GLU A 419 64.15 -73.33 63.47
C GLU A 419 62.87 -72.48 63.35
N LYS A 420 62.21 -72.16 64.47
CA LYS A 420 61.09 -71.20 64.54
C LYS A 420 61.55 -69.82 64.11
N GLN A 421 62.71 -69.33 64.53
CA GLN A 421 63.21 -68.00 64.16
C GLN A 421 63.52 -67.86 62.67
N VAL A 422 64.17 -68.85 62.04
CA VAL A 422 64.49 -68.79 60.60
C VAL A 422 63.23 -68.95 59.73
N LEU A 423 62.30 -69.82 60.12
CA LEU A 423 61.02 -69.95 59.43
C LEU A 423 60.10 -68.75 59.70
N GLU A 424 60.14 -68.13 60.89
CA GLU A 424 59.45 -66.87 61.19
C GLU A 424 60.05 -65.70 60.42
N GLU A 425 61.36 -65.61 60.24
CA GLU A 425 61.98 -64.57 59.41
C GLU A 425 61.59 -64.73 57.95
N LYS A 426 61.69 -65.93 57.37
CA LYS A 426 61.22 -66.19 56.00
C LYS A 426 59.71 -65.99 55.85
N ALA A 427 58.90 -66.36 56.86
CA ALA A 427 57.47 -66.11 56.84
C ALA A 427 57.15 -64.61 56.98
N ARG A 428 57.95 -63.85 57.75
CA ARG A 428 57.81 -62.41 57.92
C ARG A 428 58.23 -61.66 56.65
N GLU A 429 59.29 -62.08 55.97
CA GLU A 429 59.71 -61.58 54.67
C GLU A 429 58.68 -61.88 53.57
N LEU A 430 58.18 -63.13 53.49
CA LEU A 430 57.13 -63.49 52.54
C LEU A 430 55.79 -62.78 52.86
N ALA A 431 55.46 -62.59 54.14
CA ALA A 431 54.28 -61.82 54.54
C ALA A 431 54.43 -60.33 54.24
N GLN A 432 55.62 -59.74 54.43
CA GLN A 432 55.90 -58.37 54.02
C GLN A 432 55.82 -58.22 52.50
N SER A 433 56.40 -59.14 51.73
CA SER A 433 56.30 -59.14 50.28
C SER A 433 54.85 -59.30 49.81
N LEU A 434 54.08 -60.20 50.41
CA LEU A 434 52.67 -60.38 50.11
C LEU A 434 51.84 -59.13 50.46
N GLU A 435 52.14 -58.47 51.57
CA GLU A 435 51.49 -57.24 52.00
C GLU A 435 51.86 -56.05 51.10
N GLU A 436 53.11 -55.95 50.65
CA GLU A 436 53.53 -54.99 49.62
C GLU A 436 52.84 -55.24 48.27
N LYS A 437 52.71 -56.51 47.87
CA LYS A 437 51.94 -56.89 46.68
C LYS A 437 50.44 -56.61 46.84
N ARG A 438 49.87 -56.80 48.02
CA ARG A 438 48.48 -56.41 48.33
C ARG A 438 48.29 -54.89 48.32
N ARG A 439 49.22 -54.12 48.87
CA ARG A 439 49.21 -52.65 48.84
C ARG A 439 49.31 -52.12 47.41
N THR A 440 50.19 -52.68 46.60
CA THR A 440 50.30 -52.31 45.17
C THR A 440 49.07 -52.72 44.38
N ALA A 441 48.50 -53.92 44.62
CA ALA A 441 47.24 -54.34 43.98
C ALA A 441 46.05 -53.45 44.40
N ASN A 442 45.95 -53.08 45.67
CA ASN A 442 44.90 -52.18 46.16
C ASN A 442 45.08 -50.76 45.59
N MET A 443 46.31 -50.25 45.52
CA MET A 443 46.63 -48.98 44.85
C MET A 443 46.21 -49.01 43.38
N LEU A 444 46.58 -50.05 42.64
CA LEU A 444 46.20 -50.22 41.23
C LEU A 444 44.69 -50.36 41.05
N THR A 445 43.99 -51.07 41.95
CA THR A 445 42.53 -51.20 41.93
C THR A 445 41.86 -49.85 42.20
N MET A 446 42.40 -49.05 43.11
CA MET A 446 41.92 -47.70 43.39
C MET A 446 42.18 -46.74 42.22
N GLN A 447 43.37 -46.83 41.60
CA GLN A 447 43.67 -46.09 40.37
C GLN A 447 42.74 -46.48 39.22
N LEU A 448 42.43 -47.77 39.05
CA LEU A 448 41.52 -48.24 38.01
C LEU A 448 40.09 -47.76 38.26
N LYS A 449 39.63 -47.75 39.52
CA LYS A 449 38.35 -47.12 39.89
C LYS A 449 38.33 -45.62 39.64
N ASN A 450 39.42 -44.91 39.95
CA ASN A 450 39.52 -43.47 39.67
C ASN A 450 39.46 -43.20 38.16
N VAL A 451 40.21 -43.95 37.36
CA VAL A 451 40.15 -43.85 35.88
C VAL A 451 38.76 -44.21 35.35
N GLN A 452 38.05 -45.15 35.98
CA GLN A 452 36.68 -45.49 35.60
C GLN A 452 35.69 -44.35 35.92
N VAL A 453 35.84 -43.69 37.07
CA VAL A 453 35.08 -42.48 37.43
C VAL A 453 35.42 -41.33 36.47
N ASP A 454 36.70 -41.12 36.16
CA ASP A 454 37.15 -40.09 35.22
C ASP A 454 36.61 -40.34 33.80
N ASN A 455 36.58 -41.61 33.35
CA ASN A 455 35.96 -41.99 32.08
C ASN A 455 34.45 -41.72 32.07
N CYS A 456 33.74 -42.02 33.17
CA CYS A 456 32.32 -41.68 33.30
C CYS A 456 32.09 -40.16 33.28
N LEU A 457 32.91 -39.39 33.99
CA LEU A 457 32.85 -37.92 33.97
C LEU A 457 33.12 -37.37 32.58
N CYS A 458 34.15 -37.87 31.88
CA CYS A 458 34.43 -37.53 30.48
C CYS A 458 33.26 -37.86 29.56
N TYR A 459 32.59 -39.00 29.74
CA TYR A 459 31.42 -39.34 28.94
C TYR A 459 30.26 -38.36 29.17
N HIS A 460 30.02 -37.96 30.42
CA HIS A 460 29.01 -36.96 30.76
C HIS A 460 29.34 -35.59 30.17
N THR A 461 30.59 -35.12 30.30
CA THR A 461 31.01 -33.82 29.74
C THR A 461 30.96 -33.82 28.22
N VAL A 462 31.32 -34.92 27.55
CA VAL A 462 31.16 -35.07 26.09
C VAL A 462 29.69 -34.96 25.69
N LYS A 463 28.78 -35.64 26.41
CA LYS A 463 27.34 -35.50 26.13
C LYS A 463 26.81 -34.09 26.38
N GLU A 464 27.29 -33.39 27.40
CA GLU A 464 26.93 -31.99 27.63
C GLU A 464 27.45 -31.08 26.52
N VAL A 465 28.67 -31.30 26.04
CA VAL A 465 29.25 -30.59 24.89
C VAL A 465 28.44 -30.88 23.60
N GLU A 466 28.00 -32.11 23.38
CA GLU A 466 27.12 -32.44 22.25
C GLU A 466 25.77 -31.73 22.34
N ARG A 467 25.14 -31.70 23.52
CA ARG A 467 23.86 -31.00 23.74
C ARG A 467 24.00 -29.50 23.50
N THR A 468 25.03 -28.88 24.08
CA THR A 468 25.32 -27.46 23.85
C THR A 468 25.72 -27.17 22.40
N GLY A 469 26.38 -28.12 21.71
CA GLY A 469 26.68 -28.04 20.28
C GLY A 469 25.42 -28.05 19.41
N ILE A 470 24.43 -28.90 19.73
CA ILE A 470 23.13 -28.92 19.06
C ILE A 470 22.38 -27.61 19.30
N GLU A 471 22.36 -27.12 20.55
CA GLU A 471 21.72 -25.84 20.88
C GLU A 471 22.39 -24.66 20.17
N LYS A 472 23.72 -24.63 20.13
CA LYS A 472 24.49 -23.64 19.37
C LYS A 472 24.11 -23.68 17.90
N SER A 473 24.06 -24.87 17.28
CA SER A 473 23.69 -25.03 15.87
C SER A 473 22.27 -24.54 15.61
N ARG A 474 21.31 -24.82 16.52
CA ARG A 474 19.94 -24.31 16.44
C ARG A 474 19.89 -22.78 16.54
N LEU A 475 20.66 -22.20 17.48
CA LEU A 475 20.75 -20.75 17.63
C LEU A 475 21.42 -20.10 16.42
N THR A 476 22.47 -20.71 15.85
CA THR A 476 23.11 -20.25 14.62
C THR A 476 22.13 -20.26 13.45
N ALA A 477 21.37 -21.34 13.26
CA ALA A 477 20.32 -21.38 12.24
C ALA A 477 19.26 -20.28 12.46
N LYS A 478 18.89 -20.01 13.72
CA LYS A 478 17.94 -18.94 14.03
C LYS A 478 18.51 -17.55 13.76
N ILE A 479 19.80 -17.35 14.04
CA ILE A 479 20.53 -16.11 13.72
C ILE A 479 20.57 -15.90 12.21
N GLU A 480 20.89 -16.94 11.43
CA GLU A 480 20.88 -16.88 9.96
C GLU A 480 19.49 -16.56 9.39
N GLU A 481 18.44 -17.14 9.95
CA GLU A 481 17.04 -16.82 9.60
C GLU A 481 16.72 -15.34 9.88
N ILE A 482 17.12 -14.83 11.05
CA ILE A 482 16.93 -13.41 11.41
C ILE A 482 17.76 -12.50 10.49
N HIS A 483 18.98 -12.89 10.12
CA HIS A 483 19.79 -12.14 9.16
C HIS A 483 19.11 -12.07 7.79
N LEU A 484 18.60 -13.21 7.27
CA LEU A 484 17.82 -13.22 6.03
C LEU A 484 16.59 -12.33 6.13
N PHE A 485 15.86 -12.38 7.25
CA PHE A 485 14.71 -11.52 7.48
C PHE A 485 15.10 -10.03 7.46
N ASN A 486 16.18 -9.66 8.15
CA ASN A 486 16.70 -8.30 8.17
C ASN A 486 17.12 -7.85 6.76
N ASP A 487 17.86 -8.67 6.02
CA ASP A 487 18.29 -8.36 4.65
C ASP A 487 17.08 -8.17 3.70
N THR A 488 16.04 -8.99 3.84
CA THR A 488 14.79 -8.81 3.07
C THR A 488 14.06 -7.53 3.46
N SER A 489 13.98 -7.24 4.76
CA SER A 489 13.36 -6.03 5.29
C SER A 489 14.10 -4.77 4.83
N ASP A 490 15.44 -4.79 4.82
CA ASP A 490 16.28 -3.69 4.34
C ASP A 490 16.12 -3.48 2.83
N LYS A 491 16.02 -4.56 2.05
CA LYS A 491 15.70 -4.48 0.61
C LYS A 491 14.32 -3.88 0.37
N GLU A 492 13.32 -4.27 1.14
CA GLU A 492 11.97 -3.70 1.07
C GLU A 492 11.96 -2.22 1.49
N LEU A 493 12.68 -1.87 2.55
CA LEU A 493 12.84 -0.50 3.02
C LEU A 493 13.50 0.37 1.95
N ASN A 494 14.54 -0.13 1.28
CA ASN A 494 15.18 0.57 0.17
C ASN A 494 14.23 0.74 -1.04
N LYS A 495 13.43 -0.28 -1.38
CA LYS A 495 12.37 -0.14 -2.40
C LYS A 495 11.34 0.92 -2.01
N LEU A 496 10.91 0.97 -0.75
CA LEU A 496 9.99 1.99 -0.25
C LEU A 496 10.61 3.39 -0.27
N ARG A 497 11.90 3.52 0.04
CA ARG A 497 12.64 4.78 -0.10
C ARG A 497 12.68 5.28 -1.54
N LEU A 498 12.95 4.41 -2.50
CA LEU A 498 12.93 4.76 -3.92
C LEU A 498 11.53 5.19 -4.36
N LYS A 499 10.48 4.42 -4.02
CA LYS A 499 9.08 4.82 -4.30
C LYS A 499 8.72 6.17 -3.67
N LYS A 500 9.19 6.45 -2.45
CA LYS A 500 9.01 7.76 -1.81
C LYS A 500 9.71 8.88 -2.60
N GLN A 501 10.90 8.63 -3.14
CA GLN A 501 11.61 9.60 -3.96
C GLN A 501 10.88 9.83 -5.28
N ASP A 502 10.44 8.78 -5.96
CA ASP A 502 9.68 8.86 -7.22
C ASP A 502 8.38 9.66 -7.03
N THR A 503 7.59 9.31 -6.00
CA THR A 503 6.35 10.04 -5.69
C THR A 503 6.61 11.49 -5.29
N MET A 504 7.75 11.80 -4.67
CA MET A 504 8.14 13.19 -4.38
C MET A 504 8.48 13.96 -5.66
N VAL A 505 9.13 13.32 -6.64
CA VAL A 505 9.40 13.91 -7.96
C VAL A 505 8.08 14.14 -8.71
N GLU A 506 7.18 13.16 -8.75
CA GLU A 506 5.83 13.31 -9.34
C GLU A 506 5.04 14.45 -8.67
N ASN A 507 5.11 14.55 -7.34
CA ASN A 507 4.47 15.65 -6.60
C ASN A 507 5.05 17.02 -6.99
N ASN A 508 6.36 17.10 -7.22
CA ASN A 508 7.00 18.33 -7.67
C ASN A 508 6.62 18.67 -9.13
N ILE A 509 6.52 17.67 -10.01
CA ILE A 509 6.05 17.86 -11.39
C ILE A 509 4.61 18.39 -11.39
N THR A 510 3.71 17.76 -10.65
CA THR A 510 2.30 18.20 -10.55
C THR A 510 2.19 19.59 -9.91
N LYS A 511 3.03 19.94 -8.93
CA LYS A 511 3.13 21.31 -8.40
C LYS A 511 3.59 22.32 -9.45
N LEU A 512 4.53 21.96 -10.32
CA LEU A 512 4.96 22.83 -11.41
C LEU A 512 3.85 23.02 -12.45
N GLU A 513 3.13 21.96 -12.80
CA GLU A 513 1.96 22.03 -13.68
C GLU A 513 0.86 22.90 -13.08
N LEU A 514 0.57 22.75 -11.78
CA LEU A 514 -0.40 23.57 -11.07
C LEU A 514 0.00 25.04 -11.07
N ARG A 515 1.30 25.35 -10.84
CA ARG A 515 1.81 26.72 -10.96
C ARG A 515 1.62 27.26 -12.38
N ARG A 516 1.99 26.48 -13.40
CA ARG A 516 1.82 26.87 -14.81
C ARG A 516 0.35 27.15 -15.16
N LEU A 517 -0.57 26.28 -14.73
CA LEU A 517 -2.01 26.47 -14.95
C LEU A 517 -2.56 27.67 -14.20
N ARG A 518 -2.10 27.90 -12.97
CA ARG A 518 -2.47 29.08 -12.18
C ARG A 518 -1.99 30.37 -12.85
N ASP A 519 -0.74 30.40 -13.32
CA ASP A 519 -0.19 31.56 -14.00
C ASP A 519 -0.91 31.82 -15.34
N LEU A 520 -1.26 30.76 -16.07
CA LEU A 520 -2.12 30.87 -17.26
C LEU A 520 -3.51 31.44 -16.93
N LEU A 521 -4.12 30.97 -15.84
CA LEU A 521 -5.40 31.47 -15.36
C LEU A 521 -5.31 32.96 -14.99
N TYR A 522 -4.28 33.37 -14.26
CA TYR A 522 -4.07 34.78 -13.93
C TYR A 522 -3.85 35.65 -15.17
N ASN A 523 -3.02 35.20 -16.12
CA ASN A 523 -2.86 35.90 -17.40
C ASN A 523 -4.18 36.04 -18.17
N LYS A 524 -5.04 35.01 -18.14
CA LYS A 524 -6.37 35.08 -18.76
C LYS A 524 -7.30 36.02 -18.00
N ALA A 525 -7.31 35.96 -16.67
CA ALA A 525 -8.09 36.88 -15.84
C ALA A 525 -7.68 38.34 -16.08
N ASP A 526 -6.38 38.64 -16.13
CA ASP A 526 -5.86 39.97 -16.46
C ASP A 526 -6.28 40.41 -17.86
N SER A 527 -6.23 39.51 -18.86
CA SER A 527 -6.69 39.83 -20.21
C SER A 527 -8.19 40.15 -20.25
N VAL A 528 -9.03 39.40 -19.53
CA VAL A 528 -10.48 39.67 -19.43
C VAL A 528 -10.72 40.99 -18.72
N LEU A 529 -10.07 41.25 -17.59
CA LEU A 529 -10.13 42.53 -16.87
C LEU A 529 -9.72 43.70 -17.77
N SER A 530 -8.68 43.53 -18.59
CA SER A 530 -8.23 44.56 -19.53
C SER A 530 -9.27 44.84 -20.62
N LEU A 531 -9.93 43.79 -21.13
CA LEU A 531 -11.00 43.89 -22.12
C LEU A 531 -12.26 44.51 -21.53
N GLU A 532 -12.64 44.15 -20.30
CA GLU A 532 -13.77 44.75 -19.59
C GLU A 532 -13.53 46.23 -19.31
N ARG A 533 -12.32 46.61 -18.86
CA ARG A 533 -11.93 48.02 -18.70
C ARG A 533 -12.06 48.76 -20.02
N ARG A 534 -11.57 48.18 -21.13
CA ARG A 534 -11.66 48.82 -22.45
C ARG A 534 -13.10 48.92 -22.95
N ARG A 535 -13.92 47.91 -22.71
CA ARG A 535 -15.37 47.94 -23.02
C ARG A 535 -16.07 49.06 -22.25
N LEU A 536 -15.82 49.17 -20.94
CA LEU A 536 -16.38 50.23 -20.12
C LEU A 536 -15.94 51.63 -20.58
N GLN A 537 -14.65 51.81 -20.88
CA GLN A 537 -14.14 53.07 -21.44
C GLN A 537 -14.82 53.44 -22.76
N LEU A 538 -14.99 52.48 -23.66
CA LEU A 538 -15.71 52.71 -24.93
C LEU A 538 -17.19 53.02 -24.70
N GLN A 539 -17.83 52.34 -23.76
CA GLN A 539 -19.24 52.58 -23.41
C GLN A 539 -19.44 53.99 -22.82
N THR A 540 -18.56 54.43 -21.93
CA THR A 540 -18.58 55.80 -21.39
C THR A 540 -18.35 56.83 -22.49
N ALA A 541 -17.33 56.63 -23.33
CA ALA A 541 -17.06 57.54 -24.45
C ALA A 541 -18.21 57.60 -25.47
N MET A 542 -18.90 56.48 -25.71
CA MET A 542 -20.11 56.47 -26.54
C MET A 542 -21.26 57.25 -25.89
N GLY A 543 -21.52 57.05 -24.59
CA GLY A 543 -22.54 57.80 -23.87
C GLY A 543 -22.28 59.31 -23.89
N GLU A 544 -21.04 59.74 -23.64
CA GLU A 544 -20.64 61.15 -23.74
C GLU A 544 -20.89 61.71 -25.16
N ARG A 545 -20.56 60.95 -26.21
CA ARG A 545 -20.84 61.36 -27.60
C ARG A 545 -22.33 61.41 -27.92
N GLU A 546 -23.14 60.50 -27.39
CA GLU A 546 -24.59 60.54 -27.55
C GLU A 546 -25.19 61.78 -26.88
N GLU A 547 -24.74 62.11 -25.66
CA GLU A 547 -25.15 63.32 -24.96
C GLU A 547 -24.73 64.60 -25.71
N GLU A 548 -23.50 64.67 -26.21
CA GLU A 548 -23.04 65.78 -27.06
C GLU A 548 -23.93 65.96 -28.30
N VAL A 549 -24.21 64.87 -29.02
CA VAL A 549 -25.09 64.89 -30.21
C VAL A 549 -26.49 65.32 -29.83
N GLN A 550 -27.01 64.87 -28.69
CA GLN A 550 -28.33 65.26 -28.19
C GLN A 550 -28.38 66.76 -27.86
N LEU A 551 -27.36 67.29 -27.18
CA LEU A 551 -27.25 68.74 -26.92
C LEU A 551 -27.18 69.55 -28.21
N HIS A 552 -26.40 69.10 -29.20
CA HIS A 552 -26.36 69.74 -30.52
C HIS A 552 -27.71 69.71 -31.22
N ARG A 553 -28.42 68.58 -31.17
CA ARG A 553 -29.77 68.43 -31.72
C ARG A 553 -30.77 69.37 -31.05
N ASP A 554 -30.71 69.49 -29.73
CA ASP A 554 -31.59 70.38 -28.96
C ASP A 554 -31.28 71.85 -29.23
N MET A 555 -30.01 72.22 -29.38
CA MET A 555 -29.62 73.56 -29.82
C MET A 555 -30.15 73.88 -31.22
N LEU A 556 -30.01 72.97 -32.18
CA LEU A 556 -30.56 73.14 -33.53
C LEU A 556 -32.09 73.25 -33.51
N SER A 557 -32.77 72.43 -32.71
CA SER A 557 -34.22 72.50 -32.52
C SER A 557 -34.66 73.86 -31.95
N ARG A 558 -33.92 74.40 -30.98
CA ARG A 558 -34.16 75.75 -30.46
C ARG A 558 -33.93 76.82 -31.53
N GLN A 559 -32.87 76.71 -32.33
CA GLN A 559 -32.60 77.63 -33.42
C GLN A 559 -33.74 77.66 -34.43
N VAL A 560 -34.25 76.49 -34.83
CA VAL A 560 -35.41 76.38 -35.73
C VAL A 560 -36.64 77.07 -35.14
N LYS A 561 -36.93 76.85 -33.85
CA LYS A 561 -38.06 77.52 -33.17
C LYS A 561 -37.93 79.04 -33.15
N ILE A 562 -36.73 79.56 -32.89
CA ILE A 562 -36.48 81.01 -32.91
C ILE A 562 -36.71 81.57 -34.33
N SER A 563 -36.14 80.92 -35.35
CA SER A 563 -36.35 81.34 -36.74
C SER A 563 -37.81 81.24 -37.17
N ASP A 564 -38.58 80.26 -36.69
CA ASP A 564 -40.01 80.17 -36.94
C ASP A 564 -40.79 81.30 -36.25
N GLN A 565 -40.40 81.69 -35.03
CA GLN A 565 -40.98 82.84 -34.34
C GLN A 565 -40.68 84.15 -35.08
N GLU A 566 -39.46 84.35 -35.55
CA GLU A 566 -39.07 85.49 -36.40
C GLU A 566 -39.90 85.53 -37.68
N ARG A 567 -40.04 84.39 -38.36
CA ARG A 567 -40.87 84.25 -39.57
C ARG A 567 -42.34 84.58 -39.28
N GLN A 568 -42.89 84.14 -38.15
CA GLN A 568 -44.25 84.48 -37.72
C GLN A 568 -44.38 85.98 -37.43
N GLY A 569 -43.39 86.59 -36.77
CA GLY A 569 -43.33 88.03 -36.52
C GLY A 569 -43.34 88.84 -37.81
N LEU A 570 -42.45 88.52 -38.75
CA LEU A 570 -42.40 89.15 -40.08
C LEU A 570 -43.72 88.97 -40.85
N SER A 571 -44.32 87.77 -40.78
CA SER A 571 -45.63 87.52 -41.38
C SER A 571 -46.69 88.45 -40.78
N ALA A 572 -46.73 88.61 -39.45
CA ALA A 572 -47.67 89.52 -38.79
C ALA A 572 -47.46 90.98 -39.23
N GLU A 573 -46.21 91.44 -39.31
CA GLU A 573 -45.88 92.78 -39.84
C GLU A 573 -46.37 92.96 -41.28
N VAL A 574 -46.17 91.97 -42.16
CA VAL A 574 -46.68 92.01 -43.54
C VAL A 574 -48.19 92.14 -43.56
N HIS A 575 -48.92 91.37 -42.75
CA HIS A 575 -50.38 91.46 -42.66
C HIS A 575 -50.84 92.84 -42.14
N GLU A 576 -50.13 93.43 -41.18
CA GLU A 576 -50.42 94.79 -40.71
C GLU A 576 -50.19 95.84 -41.81
N ARG A 577 -49.09 95.71 -42.58
CA ARG A 577 -48.81 96.59 -43.73
C ARG A 577 -49.87 96.45 -44.81
N LEU A 578 -50.29 95.23 -45.14
CA LEU A 578 -51.40 94.97 -46.07
C LEU A 578 -52.70 95.60 -45.58
N SER A 579 -53.04 95.44 -44.30
CA SER A 579 -54.20 96.10 -43.68
C SER A 579 -54.12 97.62 -43.77
N LYS A 580 -52.93 98.21 -43.58
CA LYS A 580 -52.71 99.66 -43.73
C LYS A 580 -52.87 100.12 -45.19
N ILE A 581 -52.36 99.35 -46.14
CA ILE A 581 -52.56 99.59 -47.58
C ILE A 581 -54.04 99.51 -47.92
N ASP A 582 -54.76 98.49 -47.46
CA ASP A 582 -56.19 98.34 -47.67
C ASP A 582 -56.98 99.52 -47.09
N LYS A 583 -56.61 100.00 -45.90
CA LYS A 583 -57.20 101.21 -45.29
C LYS A 583 -56.93 102.46 -46.14
N MET A 584 -55.72 102.62 -46.67
CA MET A 584 -55.38 103.74 -47.56
C MET A 584 -56.12 103.63 -48.89
N ARG A 585 -56.18 102.44 -49.50
CA ARG A 585 -56.94 102.17 -50.72
C ARG A 585 -58.41 102.53 -50.54
N LYS A 586 -59.05 102.07 -49.46
CA LYS A 586 -60.43 102.44 -49.10
C LYS A 586 -60.60 103.96 -48.90
N ARG A 587 -59.63 104.64 -48.27
CA ARG A 587 -59.66 106.11 -48.13
C ARG A 587 -59.54 106.82 -49.48
N TYR A 588 -58.68 106.34 -50.37
CA TYR A 588 -58.58 106.84 -51.75
C TYR A 588 -59.88 106.57 -52.52
N GLU A 589 -60.44 105.37 -52.44
CA GLU A 589 -61.74 105.03 -53.06
C GLU A 589 -62.86 105.97 -52.56
N ILE A 590 -62.93 106.24 -51.24
CA ILE A 590 -63.89 107.19 -50.67
C ILE A 590 -63.60 108.62 -51.14
N LEU A 591 -62.34 109.06 -51.17
CA LEU A 591 -61.96 110.40 -51.64
C LEU A 591 -62.28 110.58 -53.12
N THR A 592 -62.00 109.58 -53.96
CA THR A 592 -62.35 109.58 -55.38
C THR A 592 -63.86 109.55 -55.57
N ALA A 593 -64.60 108.80 -54.75
CA ALA A 593 -66.07 108.81 -54.76
C ALA A 593 -66.69 110.13 -54.24
N THR A 594 -65.97 110.89 -53.41
CA THR A 594 -66.42 112.22 -52.91
C THR A 594 -65.95 113.39 -53.79
N MET A 595 -64.82 113.25 -54.48
CA MET A 595 -64.34 114.17 -55.52
C MET A 595 -65.00 113.93 -56.88
N ALA A 596 -65.55 112.73 -57.09
CA ALA A 596 -66.54 112.47 -58.11
C ALA A 596 -67.85 113.17 -57.69
N ALA A 597 -68.04 114.40 -58.18
CA ALA A 597 -69.38 114.95 -58.28
C ALA A 597 -70.22 114.02 -59.18
N PRO A 598 -71.51 113.87 -58.88
CA PRO A 598 -72.32 112.83 -59.48
C PRO A 598 -72.39 113.05 -60.98
N GLU A 599 -72.54 111.91 -61.66
CA GLU A 599 -72.91 111.76 -63.06
C GLU A 599 -71.75 111.66 -64.06
N GLY A 600 -71.77 110.55 -64.80
CA GLY A 600 -71.18 110.55 -66.12
C GLY A 600 -71.98 111.49 -67.00
N GLU A 601 -71.35 112.59 -67.41
CA GLU A 601 -70.98 112.80 -68.80
C GLU A 601 -69.77 113.73 -68.87
N GLY A 602 -68.74 113.30 -69.61
CA GLY A 602 -67.34 113.73 -69.45
C GLY A 602 -66.94 115.07 -70.05
N GLU A 603 -65.89 115.62 -69.42
CA GLU A 603 -64.86 116.58 -69.87
C GLU A 603 -65.24 117.64 -70.92
N ARG A 604 -65.62 118.87 -70.53
CA ARG A 604 -65.51 120.09 -71.39
C ARG A 604 -65.20 121.37 -70.60
N SER A 605 -64.33 122.21 -71.16
CA SER A 605 -63.61 123.33 -70.54
C SER A 605 -64.43 124.62 -70.30
N GLN A 606 -63.87 125.53 -69.51
CA GLN A 606 -64.49 126.73 -68.92
C GLN A 606 -65.18 127.70 -69.92
N ALA A 607 -64.85 127.66 -71.20
CA ALA A 607 -65.49 128.45 -72.26
C ALA A 607 -66.90 127.95 -72.64
N TYR A 608 -67.22 126.67 -72.38
CA TYR A 608 -68.54 126.09 -72.62
C TYR A 608 -69.60 126.67 -71.66
N TYR A 609 -69.26 126.83 -70.38
CA TYR A 609 -70.20 127.30 -69.35
C TYR A 609 -70.67 128.74 -69.54
N VAL A 610 -69.84 129.62 -70.11
CA VAL A 610 -70.21 131.03 -70.34
C VAL A 610 -71.18 131.18 -71.52
N ILE A 611 -71.02 130.37 -72.57
CA ILE A 611 -71.90 130.38 -73.75
C ILE A 611 -73.22 129.65 -73.43
N LYS A 612 -73.16 128.57 -72.62
CA LYS A 612 -74.35 127.84 -72.16
C LYS A 612 -75.20 128.68 -71.20
N ALA A 613 -74.60 129.40 -70.25
CA ALA A 613 -75.37 130.25 -69.33
C ALA A 613 -76.12 131.40 -70.02
N ALA A 614 -75.62 131.89 -71.16
CA ALA A 614 -76.29 132.92 -71.96
C ALA A 614 -77.46 132.36 -72.78
N GLN A 615 -77.36 131.12 -73.27
CA GLN A 615 -78.46 130.41 -73.95
C GLN A 615 -79.51 129.89 -72.95
N GLU A 616 -79.08 129.37 -71.80
CA GLU A 616 -79.93 128.89 -70.71
C GLU A 616 -80.78 130.02 -70.11
N LYS A 617 -80.35 131.29 -70.13
CA LYS A 617 -81.18 132.40 -69.64
C LYS A 617 -82.39 132.69 -70.56
N GLU A 618 -82.22 132.63 -71.88
CA GLU A 618 -83.28 132.87 -72.87
C GLU A 618 -84.20 131.64 -73.00
N GLU A 619 -83.64 130.44 -72.83
CA GLU A 619 -84.37 129.17 -72.76
C GLU A 619 -85.18 129.08 -71.47
N LEU A 620 -84.64 129.44 -70.29
CA LEU A 620 -85.37 129.44 -69.01
C LEU A 620 -86.61 130.36 -69.00
N GLN A 621 -86.62 131.41 -69.82
CA GLN A 621 -87.77 132.31 -69.94
C GLN A 621 -88.87 131.76 -70.87
N ARG A 622 -88.53 130.92 -71.85
CA ARG A 622 -89.51 130.13 -72.63
C ARG A 622 -89.91 128.83 -71.92
N GLU A 623 -89.00 128.24 -71.15
CA GLU A 623 -89.25 127.09 -70.30
C GLU A 623 -90.15 127.43 -69.12
N GLY A 624 -90.15 128.68 -68.61
CA GLY A 624 -91.17 129.13 -67.65
C GLY A 624 -92.60 129.01 -68.21
N ASP A 625 -92.83 129.49 -69.44
CA ASP A 625 -94.14 129.43 -70.09
C ASP A 625 -94.54 127.99 -70.50
N ASP A 626 -93.57 127.17 -70.88
CA ASP A 626 -93.78 125.74 -71.20
C ASP A 626 -93.94 124.85 -69.95
N LEU A 627 -93.35 125.20 -68.81
CA LEU A 627 -93.48 124.45 -67.55
C LEU A 627 -94.87 124.63 -66.95
N ASP A 628 -95.51 125.80 -67.09
CA ASP A 628 -96.92 125.98 -66.71
C ASP A 628 -97.88 125.14 -67.59
N ALA A 629 -97.54 124.93 -68.85
CA ALA A 629 -98.28 124.04 -69.76
C ALA A 629 -97.97 122.55 -69.51
N LYS A 630 -96.73 122.22 -69.12
CA LYS A 630 -96.28 120.85 -68.82
C LYS A 630 -96.74 120.37 -67.46
N ILE A 631 -96.91 121.22 -66.44
CA ILE A 631 -97.53 120.82 -65.16
C ILE A 631 -98.92 120.21 -65.39
N ARG A 632 -99.71 120.78 -66.32
CA ARG A 632 -101.04 120.25 -66.69
C ARG A 632 -100.99 118.96 -67.52
N LYS A 633 -99.82 118.58 -68.06
CA LYS A 633 -99.58 117.35 -68.83
C LYS A 633 -98.90 116.26 -67.99
N THR A 634 -97.99 116.60 -67.09
CA THR A 634 -97.26 115.62 -66.27
C THR A 634 -98.15 114.94 -65.23
N GLU A 635 -99.23 115.57 -64.77
CA GLU A 635 -100.29 114.90 -64.02
C GLU A 635 -100.91 113.71 -64.79
N LYS A 636 -100.95 113.79 -66.14
CA LYS A 636 -101.44 112.70 -67.00
C LYS A 636 -100.35 111.69 -67.37
N GLU A 637 -99.08 112.08 -67.30
CA GLU A 637 -97.93 111.23 -67.67
C GLU A 637 -97.36 110.42 -66.48
N ILE A 638 -97.60 110.83 -65.23
CA ILE A 638 -97.32 110.01 -64.03
C ILE A 638 -98.01 108.64 -64.12
N GLY A 639 -99.23 108.57 -64.68
CA GLY A 639 -99.92 107.30 -64.93
C GLY A 639 -99.33 106.45 -66.08
N ALA A 640 -98.53 107.05 -66.97
CA ALA A 640 -97.86 106.33 -68.06
C ALA A 640 -96.47 105.79 -67.66
N LEU A 641 -95.81 106.42 -66.67
CA LEU A 641 -94.46 106.09 -66.22
C LEU A 641 -94.36 104.85 -65.31
N GLU A 642 -95.46 104.40 -64.70
CA GLU A 642 -95.50 103.08 -64.05
C GLU A 642 -95.35 101.93 -65.06
N ASN A 643 -95.92 102.09 -66.27
CA ASN A 643 -95.91 101.05 -67.30
C ASN A 643 -94.54 100.91 -68.00
N THR A 644 -93.71 101.95 -68.03
CA THR A 644 -92.35 101.90 -68.58
C THR A 644 -91.31 101.33 -67.61
N LEU A 645 -91.54 101.41 -66.29
CA LEU A 645 -90.73 100.70 -65.27
C LEU A 645 -90.68 99.18 -65.53
N HIS A 646 -91.77 98.64 -66.07
CA HIS A 646 -91.92 97.23 -66.41
C HIS A 646 -91.04 96.78 -67.61
N VAL A 647 -90.74 97.70 -68.53
CA VAL A 647 -89.92 97.46 -69.74
C VAL A 647 -88.42 97.57 -69.44
N VAL A 648 -88.02 98.40 -68.46
CA VAL A 648 -86.62 98.58 -68.02
C VAL A 648 -86.08 97.33 -67.30
N ASN A 649 -86.93 96.62 -66.54
CA ASN A 649 -86.56 95.35 -65.92
C ASN A 649 -86.20 94.25 -66.95
N GLY A 650 -86.78 94.28 -68.15
CA GLY A 650 -86.50 93.34 -69.23
C GLY A 650 -85.12 93.50 -69.86
N ARG A 651 -84.58 94.73 -69.93
CA ARG A 651 -83.22 95.00 -70.45
C ARG A 651 -82.12 94.69 -69.43
N ASN A 652 -82.40 94.77 -68.12
CA ASN A 652 -81.48 94.39 -67.05
C ASN A 652 -81.15 92.88 -67.00
N ALA A 653 -82.01 92.03 -67.58
CA ALA A 653 -81.74 90.60 -67.72
C ALA A 653 -80.62 90.29 -68.73
N THR A 654 -80.41 91.14 -69.75
CA THR A 654 -79.44 90.94 -70.81
C THR A 654 -78.02 91.34 -70.41
N TYR A 655 -77.86 92.30 -69.49
CA TYR A 655 -76.55 92.75 -68.97
C TYR A 655 -75.94 91.79 -67.91
N ARG A 656 -76.74 90.92 -67.29
CA ARG A 656 -76.24 89.87 -66.38
C ARG A 656 -75.55 88.71 -67.10
N LYS A 657 -75.68 88.60 -68.43
CA LYS A 657 -75.01 87.56 -69.25
C LYS A 657 -73.55 87.89 -69.63
N SER A 658 -73.04 89.09 -69.36
CA SER A 658 -71.66 89.48 -69.70
C SER A 658 -70.64 89.37 -68.56
N PHE A 659 -71.04 88.92 -67.37
CA PHE A 659 -70.14 88.58 -66.25
C PHE A 659 -70.11 87.06 -66.02
N SER A 660 -69.58 86.33 -67.00
CA SER A 660 -69.24 84.92 -66.82
C SER A 660 -68.01 84.73 -65.93
N LYS A 661 -68.07 83.69 -65.10
CA LYS A 661 -67.03 83.17 -64.21
C LYS A 661 -65.74 82.86 -64.98
N VAL A 662 -64.58 83.04 -64.35
CA VAL A 662 -63.30 82.47 -64.80
C VAL A 662 -63.50 80.98 -65.11
N THR A 663 -63.15 80.59 -66.33
CA THR A 663 -63.32 79.24 -66.88
C THR A 663 -62.40 78.21 -66.21
N GLU A 664 -62.82 76.95 -66.21
CA GLU A 664 -62.11 75.76 -65.70
C GLU A 664 -60.78 75.42 -66.44
N SER A 665 -60.20 76.39 -67.16
CA SER A 665 -59.02 76.24 -68.00
C SER A 665 -57.85 77.17 -67.62
N SER A 666 -57.87 77.80 -66.43
CA SER A 666 -56.71 78.56 -65.92
C SER A 666 -55.61 77.62 -65.39
N GLU A 667 -54.35 77.91 -65.70
CA GLU A 667 -53.17 77.11 -65.28
C GLU A 667 -53.10 76.91 -63.76
N GLU A 668 -53.51 77.92 -62.97
CA GLU A 668 -53.52 77.87 -61.51
C GLU A 668 -54.56 76.86 -60.95
N TYR A 669 -55.65 76.61 -61.68
CA TYR A 669 -56.66 75.60 -61.29
C TYR A 669 -56.19 74.17 -61.59
N GLN A 670 -55.45 73.98 -62.70
CA GLN A 670 -54.84 72.69 -63.03
C GLN A 670 -53.71 72.33 -62.05
N GLU A 671 -52.94 73.31 -61.58
CA GLU A 671 -51.88 73.09 -60.59
C GLU A 671 -52.45 72.78 -59.19
N LYS A 672 -53.57 73.44 -58.81
CA LYS A 672 -54.34 73.08 -57.61
C LYS A 672 -54.83 71.63 -57.65
N LEU A 673 -55.38 71.19 -58.79
CA LEU A 673 -55.84 69.80 -58.96
C LEU A 673 -54.68 68.79 -58.84
N LYS A 674 -53.51 69.09 -59.46
CA LYS A 674 -52.32 68.24 -59.34
C LYS A 674 -51.79 68.13 -57.90
N LEU A 675 -51.79 69.24 -57.15
CA LEU A 675 -51.37 69.24 -55.73
C LEU A 675 -52.40 68.53 -54.83
N GLU A 676 -53.70 68.65 -55.12
CA GLU A 676 -54.75 67.91 -54.42
C GLU A 676 -54.67 66.40 -54.72
N GLU A 677 -54.33 65.99 -55.94
CA GLU A 677 -54.08 64.58 -56.29
C GLU A 677 -52.82 64.03 -55.64
N GLN A 678 -51.72 64.80 -55.61
CA GLN A 678 -50.50 64.40 -54.90
C GLN A 678 -50.76 64.26 -53.39
N LYS A 679 -51.53 65.17 -52.80
CA LYS A 679 -51.95 65.07 -51.39
C LYS A 679 -52.78 63.81 -51.14
N ARG A 680 -53.77 63.51 -51.98
CA ARG A 680 -54.57 62.28 -51.86
C ARG A 680 -53.72 61.02 -52.00
N ALA A 681 -52.77 60.99 -52.94
CA ALA A 681 -51.87 59.85 -53.13
C ALA A 681 -50.95 59.61 -51.91
N VAL A 682 -50.47 60.69 -51.27
CA VAL A 682 -49.67 60.59 -50.03
C VAL A 682 -50.55 60.17 -48.85
N GLU A 683 -51.78 60.69 -48.74
CA GLU A 683 -52.74 60.28 -47.71
C GLU A 683 -53.14 58.80 -47.83
N GLU A 684 -53.27 58.26 -49.04
CA GLU A 684 -53.51 56.83 -49.25
C GLU A 684 -52.30 55.97 -48.90
N LYS A 685 -51.08 56.39 -49.26
CA LYS A 685 -49.84 55.71 -48.83
C LYS A 685 -49.69 55.73 -47.30
N TYR A 686 -50.04 56.84 -46.64
CA TYR A 686 -50.04 56.96 -45.19
C TYR A 686 -51.07 56.02 -44.54
N LYS A 687 -52.31 55.98 -45.07
CA LYS A 687 -53.35 55.05 -44.60
C LYS A 687 -52.95 53.59 -44.78
N TYR A 688 -52.30 53.26 -45.90
CA TYR A 688 -51.76 51.92 -46.14
C TYR A 688 -50.66 51.56 -45.13
N LYS A 689 -49.70 52.46 -44.89
CA LYS A 689 -48.65 52.24 -43.88
C LYS A 689 -49.20 52.14 -42.46
N ARG A 690 -50.22 52.92 -42.10
CA ARG A 690 -50.95 52.77 -40.84
C ARG A 690 -51.70 51.45 -40.72
N ARG A 691 -52.20 50.89 -41.82
CA ARG A 691 -52.85 49.57 -41.83
C ARG A 691 -51.80 48.47 -41.65
N GLN A 692 -50.68 48.54 -42.38
CA GLN A 692 -49.56 47.62 -42.23
C GLN A 692 -48.97 47.62 -40.80
N ILE A 693 -48.90 48.78 -40.14
CA ILE A 693 -48.46 48.87 -38.74
C ILE A 693 -49.47 48.19 -37.80
N ARG A 694 -50.78 48.34 -38.03
CA ARG A 694 -51.81 47.67 -37.22
C ARG A 694 -51.79 46.16 -37.40
N GLU A 695 -51.66 45.67 -38.64
CA GLU A 695 -51.52 44.24 -38.94
C GLU A 695 -50.29 43.66 -38.23
N LEU A 696 -49.13 44.33 -38.30
CA LEU A 696 -47.94 43.89 -37.59
C LEU A 696 -48.07 43.96 -36.05
N GLN A 697 -48.84 44.93 -35.52
CA GLN A 697 -49.12 45.00 -34.09
C GLN A 697 -50.06 43.87 -33.63
N GLU A 698 -51.08 43.55 -34.43
CA GLU A 698 -51.99 42.42 -34.20
C GLU A 698 -51.24 41.08 -34.30
N ASP A 699 -50.32 40.93 -35.25
CA ASP A 699 -49.46 39.74 -35.38
C ASP A 699 -48.51 39.59 -34.17
N ILE A 700 -47.88 40.67 -33.71
CA ILE A 700 -47.04 40.65 -32.52
C ILE A 700 -47.87 40.30 -31.28
N GLN A 701 -49.07 40.85 -31.15
CA GLN A 701 -49.95 40.56 -30.03
C GLN A 701 -50.48 39.11 -30.10
N GLY A 702 -50.78 38.60 -31.28
CA GLY A 702 -51.10 37.19 -31.52
C GLY A 702 -49.95 36.27 -31.14
N MET A 703 -48.72 36.58 -31.59
CA MET A 703 -47.52 35.81 -31.24
C MET A 703 -47.23 35.84 -29.73
N ASN A 704 -47.43 36.98 -29.06
CA ASN A 704 -47.27 37.07 -27.61
C ASN A 704 -48.33 36.24 -26.88
N ASN A 705 -49.59 36.27 -27.30
CA ASN A 705 -50.63 35.43 -26.70
C ASN A 705 -50.34 33.94 -26.93
N THR A 706 -49.79 33.55 -28.08
CA THR A 706 -49.35 32.16 -28.31
C THR A 706 -48.15 31.79 -27.45
N LEU A 707 -47.24 32.72 -27.18
CA LEU A 707 -46.11 32.48 -26.28
C LEU A 707 -46.58 32.30 -24.84
N ASP A 708 -47.49 33.15 -24.37
CA ASP A 708 -48.04 33.07 -23.01
C ASP A 708 -48.82 31.77 -22.79
N THR A 709 -49.59 31.33 -23.79
CA THR A 709 -50.28 30.02 -23.73
C THR A 709 -49.29 28.85 -23.71
N LEU A 710 -48.25 28.86 -24.54
CA LEU A 710 -47.20 27.84 -24.51
C LEU A 710 -46.42 27.81 -23.18
N LEU A 711 -46.13 28.98 -22.59
CA LEU A 711 -45.50 29.06 -21.28
C LEU A 711 -46.40 28.50 -20.16
N GLN A 712 -47.71 28.72 -20.26
CA GLN A 712 -48.67 28.17 -19.32
C GLN A 712 -48.82 26.64 -19.49
N GLU A 713 -48.81 26.13 -20.71
CA GLU A 713 -48.77 24.70 -21.01
C GLU A 713 -47.48 24.04 -20.48
N GLU A 714 -46.32 24.68 -20.69
CA GLU A 714 -45.03 24.23 -20.14
C GLU A 714 -45.05 24.18 -18.60
N ALA A 715 -45.65 25.18 -17.95
CA ALA A 715 -45.80 25.18 -16.49
C ALA A 715 -46.66 24.00 -16.00
N VAL A 716 -47.79 23.74 -16.66
CA VAL A 716 -48.67 22.61 -16.36
C VAL A 716 -47.97 21.26 -16.60
N ASP A 717 -47.20 21.14 -17.68
CA ASP A 717 -46.47 19.90 -17.96
C ASP A 717 -45.28 19.69 -17.03
N ASN A 718 -44.64 20.77 -16.56
CA ASN A 718 -43.64 20.69 -15.49
C ASN A 718 -44.26 20.25 -14.16
N GLU A 719 -45.46 20.72 -13.82
CA GLU A 719 -46.20 20.24 -12.65
C GLU A 719 -46.52 18.75 -12.77
N LYS A 720 -47.06 18.29 -13.91
CA LYS A 720 -47.28 16.86 -14.18
C LYS A 720 -45.97 16.06 -14.13
N THR A 721 -44.87 16.62 -14.61
CA THR A 721 -43.54 15.97 -14.55
C THR A 721 -43.08 15.82 -13.11
N ASN A 722 -43.27 16.85 -12.27
CA ASN A 722 -42.95 16.78 -10.85
C ASN A 722 -43.85 15.79 -10.08
N GLU A 723 -45.14 15.74 -10.40
CA GLU A 723 -46.09 14.77 -9.84
C GLU A 723 -45.73 13.33 -10.25
N THR A 724 -45.43 13.10 -11.53
CA THR A 724 -45.00 11.79 -12.01
C THR A 724 -43.66 11.37 -11.42
N GLN A 725 -42.71 12.30 -11.26
CA GLN A 725 -41.43 12.03 -10.60
C GLN A 725 -41.62 11.71 -9.12
N SER A 726 -42.52 12.41 -8.42
CA SER A 726 -42.91 12.10 -7.04
C SER A 726 -43.56 10.72 -6.92
N ARG A 727 -44.41 10.35 -7.89
CA ARG A 727 -45.05 9.03 -7.96
C ARG A 727 -44.03 7.93 -8.25
N ILE A 728 -43.06 8.16 -9.15
CA ILE A 728 -41.94 7.26 -9.41
C ILE A 728 -41.11 7.04 -8.14
N LEU A 729 -40.82 8.09 -7.37
CA LEU A 729 -40.11 7.97 -6.10
C LEU A 729 -40.89 7.14 -5.08
N SER A 730 -42.21 7.35 -4.98
CA SER A 730 -43.08 6.54 -4.11
C SER A 730 -43.10 5.08 -4.53
N VAL A 731 -43.30 4.80 -5.82
CA VAL A 731 -43.31 3.44 -6.38
C VAL A 731 -41.96 2.76 -6.21
N ASN A 732 -40.84 3.46 -6.40
CA ASN A 732 -39.51 2.92 -6.16
C ASN A 732 -39.31 2.54 -4.69
N LYS A 733 -39.80 3.37 -3.76
CA LYS A 733 -39.76 3.08 -2.32
C LYS A 733 -40.61 1.85 -1.98
N GLU A 734 -41.80 1.75 -2.56
CA GLU A 734 -42.66 0.56 -2.44
C GLU A 734 -41.98 -0.68 -3.01
N LEU A 735 -41.37 -0.60 -4.20
CA LEU A 735 -40.66 -1.70 -4.85
C LEU A 735 -39.48 -2.19 -4.00
N VAL A 736 -38.71 -1.29 -3.40
CA VAL A 736 -37.65 -1.65 -2.43
C VAL A 736 -38.25 -2.37 -1.22
N SER A 737 -39.33 -1.85 -0.65
CA SER A 737 -39.99 -2.50 0.49
C SER A 737 -40.55 -3.90 0.13
N GLN A 738 -41.03 -4.08 -1.09
CA GLN A 738 -41.52 -5.36 -1.60
C GLN A 738 -40.37 -6.34 -1.87
N LYS A 739 -39.24 -5.87 -2.39
CA LYS A 739 -38.01 -6.68 -2.54
C LYS A 739 -37.53 -7.19 -1.18
N GLU A 740 -37.50 -6.35 -0.15
CA GLU A 740 -37.13 -6.79 1.19
C GLU A 740 -38.12 -7.80 1.79
N LYS A 741 -39.43 -7.63 1.54
CA LYS A 741 -40.44 -8.61 1.93
C LYS A 741 -40.22 -9.94 1.19
N LEU A 742 -39.97 -9.88 -0.11
CA LEU A 742 -39.66 -11.05 -0.94
C LEU A 742 -38.41 -11.77 -0.44
N ASP A 743 -37.33 -11.06 -0.11
CA ASP A 743 -36.11 -11.66 0.44
C ASP A 743 -36.34 -12.33 1.78
N ARG A 744 -37.14 -11.72 2.67
CA ARG A 744 -37.53 -12.32 3.95
C ARG A 744 -38.31 -13.61 3.74
N VAL A 745 -39.31 -13.58 2.85
CA VAL A 745 -40.13 -14.77 2.54
C VAL A 745 -39.30 -15.84 1.85
N THR A 746 -38.43 -15.48 0.91
CA THR A 746 -37.55 -16.43 0.19
C THR A 746 -36.61 -17.13 1.16
N LYS A 747 -36.05 -16.40 2.13
CA LYS A 747 -35.24 -16.99 3.22
C LYS A 747 -36.07 -17.93 4.09
N GLN A 748 -37.29 -17.54 4.47
CA GLN A 748 -38.21 -18.40 5.23
C GLN A 748 -38.59 -19.67 4.46
N CYS A 749 -38.96 -19.55 3.18
CA CYS A 749 -39.23 -20.70 2.31
C CYS A 749 -38.00 -21.60 2.20
N SER A 750 -36.79 -21.03 2.03
CA SER A 750 -35.56 -21.84 1.98
C SER A 750 -35.27 -22.59 3.28
N ASN A 751 -35.63 -22.01 4.43
CA ASN A 751 -35.50 -22.65 5.73
C ASN A 751 -36.54 -23.76 5.89
N LEU A 752 -37.79 -23.51 5.53
CA LEU A 752 -38.86 -24.52 5.53
C LEU A 752 -38.56 -25.67 4.56
N THR A 753 -37.99 -25.40 3.38
CA THR A 753 -37.52 -26.44 2.44
C THR A 753 -36.42 -27.29 3.08
N LYS A 754 -35.46 -26.70 3.81
CA LYS A 754 -34.42 -27.43 4.55
C LYS A 754 -35.00 -28.25 5.71
N GLU A 755 -36.00 -27.73 6.41
CA GLU A 755 -36.73 -28.44 7.46
C GLU A 755 -37.52 -29.65 6.91
N ILE A 756 -38.21 -29.49 5.76
CA ILE A 756 -38.93 -30.57 5.09
C ILE A 756 -37.96 -31.66 4.61
N ARG A 757 -36.84 -31.28 3.97
CA ARG A 757 -35.81 -32.23 3.49
C ARG A 757 -35.10 -32.95 4.63
N SER A 758 -34.79 -32.25 5.73
CA SER A 758 -34.16 -32.86 6.91
C SER A 758 -35.10 -33.81 7.67
N ALA A 759 -36.39 -33.46 7.79
CA ALA A 759 -37.40 -34.33 8.40
C ALA A 759 -37.64 -35.63 7.61
N LYS A 760 -37.53 -35.59 6.27
CA LYS A 760 -37.74 -36.74 5.38
C LYS A 760 -36.48 -37.49 4.93
N LYS A 761 -35.27 -37.02 5.30
CA LYS A 761 -33.96 -37.59 4.91
C LYS A 761 -33.83 -37.84 3.40
N ALA A 762 -34.30 -36.90 2.58
CA ALA A 762 -34.22 -36.95 1.13
C ALA A 762 -33.29 -35.85 0.60
N ASN A 763 -32.43 -36.19 -0.37
CA ASN A 763 -31.58 -35.22 -1.07
C ASN A 763 -32.25 -34.59 -2.30
N GLU A 764 -33.34 -35.19 -2.79
CA GLU A 764 -34.13 -34.73 -3.93
C GLU A 764 -35.41 -34.02 -3.46
N GLU A 765 -36.03 -33.24 -4.35
CA GLU A 765 -37.27 -32.52 -4.06
C GLU A 765 -38.36 -33.46 -3.55
N THR A 766 -38.85 -33.19 -2.36
CA THR A 766 -39.94 -33.97 -1.75
C THR A 766 -41.28 -33.70 -2.46
N PHE A 767 -42.22 -34.64 -2.37
CA PHE A 767 -43.56 -34.47 -2.96
C PHE A 767 -44.27 -33.22 -2.40
N GLU A 768 -44.05 -32.91 -1.12
CA GLU A 768 -44.58 -31.72 -0.46
C GLU A 768 -44.01 -30.43 -1.02
N GLU A 769 -42.73 -30.39 -1.38
CA GLU A 769 -42.14 -29.23 -2.07
C GLU A 769 -42.78 -29.01 -3.44
N LYS A 770 -43.04 -30.10 -4.20
CA LYS A 770 -43.72 -30.01 -5.49
C LYS A 770 -45.17 -29.56 -5.36
N ASP A 771 -45.88 -30.00 -4.31
CA ASP A 771 -47.26 -29.55 -4.04
C ASP A 771 -47.30 -28.08 -3.58
N ILE A 772 -46.33 -27.64 -2.76
CA ILE A 772 -46.18 -26.23 -2.35
C ILE A 772 -45.90 -25.37 -3.57
N GLN A 773 -44.92 -25.73 -4.41
CA GLN A 773 -44.62 -25.00 -5.66
C GLN A 773 -45.83 -24.95 -6.60
N LEU A 774 -46.60 -26.03 -6.71
CA LEU A 774 -47.80 -26.07 -7.54
C LEU A 774 -48.92 -25.17 -6.98
N ARG A 775 -49.11 -25.11 -5.65
CA ARG A 775 -50.04 -24.16 -5.00
C ARG A 775 -49.57 -22.72 -5.13
N GLU A 776 -48.27 -22.46 -5.00
CA GLU A 776 -47.66 -21.14 -5.22
C GLU A 776 -47.87 -20.68 -6.65
N LEU A 777 -47.61 -21.54 -7.65
CA LEU A 777 -47.85 -21.25 -9.07
C LEU A 777 -49.35 -21.01 -9.35
N LYS A 778 -50.24 -21.80 -8.75
CA LYS A 778 -51.70 -21.57 -8.86
C LYS A 778 -52.13 -20.24 -8.24
N ASN A 779 -51.58 -19.88 -7.08
CA ASN A 779 -51.89 -18.62 -6.40
C ASN A 779 -51.27 -17.42 -7.14
N PHE A 780 -50.05 -17.56 -7.66
CA PHE A 780 -49.39 -16.57 -8.51
C PHE A 780 -50.21 -16.30 -9.76
N ASN A 781 -50.66 -17.35 -10.45
CA ASN A 781 -51.51 -17.24 -11.63
C ASN A 781 -52.86 -16.56 -11.29
N LYS A 782 -53.50 -16.94 -10.17
CA LYS A 782 -54.70 -16.23 -9.66
C LYS A 782 -54.46 -14.75 -9.36
N ASN A 783 -53.33 -14.41 -8.75
CA ASN A 783 -53.00 -13.01 -8.42
C ASN A 783 -52.67 -12.19 -9.67
N ILE A 784 -51.94 -12.75 -10.64
CA ILE A 784 -51.69 -12.10 -11.93
C ILE A 784 -53.01 -11.88 -12.66
N ASN A 785 -53.87 -12.90 -12.73
CA ASN A 785 -55.18 -12.77 -13.38
C ASN A 785 -56.05 -11.70 -12.72
N LYS A 786 -55.97 -11.56 -11.39
CA LYS A 786 -56.65 -10.47 -10.67
C LYS A 786 -56.07 -9.09 -11.02
N MET A 787 -54.74 -8.93 -11.00
CA MET A 787 -54.11 -7.67 -11.40
C MET A 787 -54.39 -7.31 -12.87
N LEU A 788 -54.47 -8.31 -13.74
CA LEU A 788 -54.82 -8.13 -15.15
C LEU A 788 -56.27 -7.64 -15.30
N LEU A 789 -57.20 -8.22 -14.52
CA LEU A 789 -58.59 -7.77 -14.47
C LEU A 789 -58.72 -6.35 -13.92
N ASP A 790 -58.05 -6.03 -12.81
CA ASP A 790 -58.06 -4.70 -12.20
C ASP A 790 -57.48 -3.64 -13.18
N ALA A 791 -56.39 -3.96 -13.89
CA ALA A 791 -55.79 -3.08 -14.89
C ALA A 791 -56.65 -2.93 -16.17
N MET A 792 -57.41 -3.97 -16.55
CA MET A 792 -58.36 -3.90 -17.65
C MET A 792 -59.60 -3.07 -17.30
N ASP A 793 -59.98 -2.99 -16.03
CA ASP A 793 -61.09 -2.17 -15.54
C ASP A 793 -60.67 -0.69 -15.43
N GLU A 794 -59.42 -0.38 -15.07
CA GLU A 794 -58.93 1.01 -14.98
C GLU A 794 -58.63 1.64 -16.36
N GLN A 795 -58.23 0.85 -17.37
CA GLN A 795 -57.79 1.36 -18.68
C GLN A 795 -58.46 0.61 -19.84
N SER A 796 -59.53 1.21 -20.41
CA SER A 796 -60.33 0.64 -21.51
C SER A 796 -59.50 0.22 -22.75
N ASP A 797 -58.49 1.01 -23.12
CA ASP A 797 -57.67 0.76 -24.32
C ASP A 797 -56.75 -0.46 -24.14
N LEU A 798 -56.34 -0.74 -22.90
CA LEU A 798 -55.49 -1.87 -22.56
C LEU A 798 -56.22 -3.21 -22.76
N LYS A 799 -57.54 -3.22 -22.58
CA LYS A 799 -58.40 -4.40 -22.80
C LYS A 799 -58.33 -4.91 -24.24
N MET A 800 -58.33 -4.02 -25.22
CA MET A 800 -58.22 -4.39 -26.64
C MET A 800 -56.83 -4.94 -26.98
N ALA A 801 -55.77 -4.28 -26.49
CA ALA A 801 -54.39 -4.73 -26.71
C ALA A 801 -54.13 -6.10 -26.06
N LEU A 802 -54.56 -6.30 -24.81
CA LEU A 802 -54.41 -7.57 -24.11
C LEU A 802 -55.22 -8.69 -24.78
N HIS A 803 -56.44 -8.40 -25.23
CA HIS A 803 -57.24 -9.38 -25.98
C HIS A 803 -56.53 -9.84 -27.27
N MET A 804 -55.89 -8.93 -28.00
CA MET A 804 -55.08 -9.26 -29.17
C MET A 804 -53.87 -10.14 -28.84
N TYR A 805 -53.09 -9.77 -27.80
CA TYR A 805 -51.92 -10.56 -27.42
C TYR A 805 -52.28 -11.95 -26.88
N PHE A 806 -53.37 -12.08 -26.13
CA PHE A 806 -53.86 -13.39 -25.65
C PHE A 806 -54.37 -14.28 -26.79
N LEU A 807 -55.05 -13.70 -27.79
CA LEU A 807 -55.43 -14.38 -29.02
C LEU A 807 -54.21 -14.87 -29.80
N GLN A 808 -53.18 -14.02 -29.97
CA GLN A 808 -51.95 -14.39 -30.68
C GLN A 808 -51.16 -15.50 -29.97
N ALA A 809 -51.26 -15.57 -28.64
CA ALA A 809 -50.64 -16.61 -27.81
C ALA A 809 -51.50 -17.87 -27.63
N ASN A 810 -52.71 -17.95 -28.21
CA ASN A 810 -53.69 -19.03 -27.99
C ASN A 810 -54.06 -19.25 -26.50
N LEU A 811 -54.11 -18.17 -25.70
CA LEU A 811 -54.46 -18.20 -24.29
C LEU A 811 -55.82 -17.54 -24.07
N THR A 812 -56.66 -18.10 -23.20
CA THR A 812 -57.96 -17.50 -22.85
C THR A 812 -57.76 -16.34 -21.87
N LEU A 813 -58.42 -15.21 -22.15
CA LEU A 813 -58.42 -14.06 -21.24
C LEU A 813 -58.99 -14.47 -19.87
N PRO A 814 -58.38 -14.06 -18.74
CA PRO A 814 -58.88 -14.43 -17.42
C PRO A 814 -60.29 -13.86 -17.17
N SER A 815 -61.23 -14.72 -16.77
CA SER A 815 -62.60 -14.32 -16.39
C SER A 815 -62.74 -14.26 -14.85
N PRO A 816 -63.52 -13.34 -14.28
CA PRO A 816 -63.68 -13.23 -12.84
C PRO A 816 -64.30 -14.53 -12.28
N THR A 817 -63.51 -15.28 -11.50
CA THR A 817 -64.03 -16.41 -10.72
C THR A 817 -64.92 -15.89 -9.60
N THR A 818 -66.23 -15.89 -9.82
CA THR A 818 -67.26 -15.70 -8.81
C THR A 818 -67.23 -16.85 -7.80
N THR A 819 -66.56 -16.65 -6.66
CA THR A 819 -66.83 -17.44 -5.45
C THR A 819 -67.06 -16.47 -4.29
N PRO A 820 -68.27 -16.43 -3.70
CA PRO A 820 -68.64 -15.42 -2.72
C PRO A 820 -68.18 -15.83 -1.31
N ALA A 821 -67.26 -15.07 -0.73
CA ALA A 821 -67.00 -15.11 0.71
C ALA A 821 -67.31 -13.72 1.30
N SER A 822 -68.31 -13.72 2.17
CA SER A 822 -68.90 -12.56 2.85
C SER A 822 -67.99 -11.96 3.93
N ARG A 823 -68.09 -10.63 4.11
CA ARG A 823 -68.05 -9.86 5.38
C ARG A 823 -67.98 -8.35 5.04
N HIS A 824 -69.11 -7.63 5.16
CA HIS A 824 -69.43 -6.65 6.24
C HIS A 824 -68.41 -5.50 6.37
N SER A 825 -68.77 -4.26 5.96
CA SER A 825 -69.25 -3.14 6.81
C SER A 825 -68.16 -2.60 7.76
N SER A 826 -67.76 -1.31 7.79
CA SER A 826 -68.59 -0.12 8.07
C SER A 826 -67.84 1.23 7.85
N LYS A 827 -68.61 2.27 7.47
CA LYS A 827 -68.58 3.75 7.76
C LYS A 827 -67.36 4.35 8.51
N THR A 828 -66.89 5.59 8.27
CA THR A 828 -67.60 6.89 8.48
C THR A 828 -66.91 8.13 7.85
N ASN A 829 -67.75 9.06 7.38
CA ASN A 829 -67.65 10.53 7.22
C ASN A 829 -66.40 11.32 7.69
N SER A 830 -66.01 12.34 6.91
CA SER A 830 -66.28 13.76 7.26
C SER A 830 -66.02 14.72 6.08
N ALA A 831 -66.82 15.77 6.02
CA ALA A 831 -66.87 16.80 4.99
C ALA A 831 -66.06 18.04 5.37
N ARG A 832 -65.54 18.78 4.38
CA ARG A 832 -65.64 20.25 4.35
C ARG A 832 -65.28 20.83 2.98
N SER A 833 -66.27 21.49 2.40
CA SER A 833 -66.22 22.39 1.26
C SER A 833 -65.77 23.81 1.66
N SER A 834 -65.03 24.50 0.80
CA SER A 834 -65.33 25.91 0.50
C SER A 834 -64.91 26.28 -0.93
N LEU A 835 -65.92 26.64 -1.72
CA LEU A 835 -65.82 27.44 -2.94
C LEU A 835 -65.81 28.91 -2.54
N ARG A 836 -65.00 29.74 -3.21
CA ARG A 836 -65.27 31.18 -3.34
C ARG A 836 -64.70 31.69 -4.66
N ALA A 837 -65.59 31.81 -5.64
CA ALA A 837 -65.41 32.62 -6.84
C ALA A 837 -65.84 34.07 -6.51
N LEU A 838 -65.09 35.04 -7.02
CA LEU A 838 -65.47 36.45 -7.08
C LEU A 838 -65.00 36.96 -8.45
N ASP A 839 -65.95 37.10 -9.37
CA ASP A 839 -65.86 38.02 -10.49
C ASP A 839 -66.21 39.43 -9.97
N TYR A 840 -65.43 40.43 -10.33
CA TYR A 840 -65.96 41.77 -10.57
C TYR A 840 -65.15 42.50 -11.63
N THR A 841 -65.92 43.08 -12.53
CA THR A 841 -65.60 43.84 -13.74
C THR A 841 -65.00 45.21 -13.43
N ASP A 842 -64.00 45.62 -14.22
CA ASP A 842 -63.57 47.01 -14.35
C ASP A 842 -64.31 47.72 -15.49
N SER A 843 -64.76 48.93 -15.20
CA SER A 843 -65.19 49.94 -16.17
C SER A 843 -64.70 51.31 -15.68
N VAL A 844 -63.74 51.87 -16.42
CA VAL A 844 -63.61 53.29 -16.82
C VAL A 844 -63.89 54.36 -15.75
N ALA A 845 -62.82 54.97 -15.23
CA ALA A 845 -62.53 56.41 -15.29
C ALA A 845 -61.03 56.64 -15.05
#